data_AF-A0A8D2J924-F1
#
_entry.id   AF-A0A8D2J924-F1
#
_cell.length_a   1.000
_cell.length_b   1.000
_cell.length_c   1.000
_cell.angle_alpha   90.00
_cell.angle_beta   90.00
_cell.angle_gamma   90.00
#
_symmetry.space_group_name_H-M   'P 1'
#
loop_
_entity.id
_entity.type
_entity.pdbx_description
1 polymer ?
#
loop_
_entity_poly.entity_id
_entity_poly.type
_entity_poly.pdbx_seq_one_letter_code
_entity_poly.pdbx_strand_id
1 'polypeptide(L)'
;MVARRPMRDFIGLEECDKTTRDAMLNFSFYLTIGNMDEAFKSIKLIKSEAVWENMARMCVKTQRLDVAKVCLGNMGHARGAKALREAELEPEQEAQVAMLAVQLGMLEDAERLYKQCKRYDLLNKFYQASDQWQKAIEVAEAHDRVHLRTTCYNYAKHLEATGSRSLALSYYEKSDTHKFEVPRMLSEDLQALESYVNKMKDKDLWKWWAQYLEGQADMEAAFRYYELAQDYFSMVRIHCFLGNIQKAAEIANATGNWAASYHVARQYESHDDIKQAVHFYTRAQAFNNAIRLCKENNLDDQLMNLALLSSPEDMIEAARYYEGKGEQMDRAVMLYHKAGHLSKALELAFATQQFAALQLIAEDLDEKSDPALLARCSDFFIEHAQYEKAVELLLAAKKYQDALQLCLTQNLTITEEMAEKMTISKDSKELPEDSRRELLEQIADCCMRQGNYHMATKKYTQAGNKLKAMRALLKSGDTEKIVFFAGVSKQREIYIMAANYLQSLDWRKDPEIMKNIISFYTKGRALDLLAGFYDACAQVEVDEYQNYEKALGALTEAYKCLSKAKTRSPVEQESKLALLHSKMAMVKRFIQARRLYAEDPKEAARQCELLLGEPELESAVRLGDVLGFLVEHHLMAQEFQMAYRYLEEMRKKIPCVNLNYYVTQQTVEAVHRGLGIPLSRNPAPERVRHNSMEDKEVEEEVADEAEPS
;
A
#
# COMPACT_ATOMS: atom_id res chain seq x y z
N MET A 1 90.09 -17.01 1.99
CA MET A 1 89.45 -17.96 1.04
C MET A 1 88.15 -17.31 0.58
N VAL A 2 88.09 -16.80 -0.65
CA VAL A 2 86.91 -16.10 -1.17
C VAL A 2 85.96 -17.13 -1.77
N ALA A 3 84.82 -17.37 -1.12
CA ALA A 3 83.78 -18.25 -1.66
C ALA A 3 82.98 -17.50 -2.73
N ARG A 4 83.04 -17.95 -3.99
CA ARG A 4 82.17 -17.46 -5.06
C ARG A 4 80.77 -18.02 -4.85
N ARG A 5 79.77 -17.15 -4.73
CA ARG A 5 78.35 -17.53 -4.76
C ARG A 5 77.73 -17.01 -6.06
N PRO A 6 77.05 -17.85 -6.84
CA PRO A 6 76.33 -17.39 -8.03
C PRO A 6 75.17 -16.46 -7.64
N MET A 7 74.85 -15.51 -8.52
CA MET A 7 73.64 -14.69 -8.39
C MET A 7 72.39 -15.57 -8.50
N ARG A 8 71.27 -15.14 -7.90
CA ARG A 8 70.04 -15.95 -7.79
C ARG A 8 69.55 -16.52 -9.13
N ASP A 9 69.67 -15.75 -10.21
CA ASP A 9 69.25 -16.15 -11.56
C ASP A 9 70.26 -17.07 -12.27
N PHE A 10 71.43 -17.30 -11.66
CA PHE A 10 72.56 -18.06 -12.21
C PHE A 10 72.86 -19.34 -11.42
N ILE A 11 71.98 -19.71 -10.48
CA ILE A 11 72.08 -20.97 -9.74
C ILE A 11 71.86 -22.13 -10.74
N GLY A 12 72.84 -23.03 -10.85
CA GLY A 12 72.84 -24.13 -11.84
C GLY A 12 73.38 -23.76 -13.23
N LEU A 13 73.85 -22.51 -13.42
CA LEU A 13 74.50 -22.01 -14.64
C LEU A 13 76.03 -21.84 -14.48
N GLU A 14 76.61 -22.48 -13.46
CA GLU A 14 78.00 -22.28 -13.03
C GLU A 14 79.02 -22.72 -14.09
N GLU A 15 78.69 -23.75 -14.87
CA GLU A 15 79.52 -24.33 -15.92
C GLU A 15 78.96 -24.09 -17.34
N CYS A 16 78.18 -23.03 -17.55
CA CYS A 16 77.59 -22.76 -18.86
C CYS A 16 78.44 -21.85 -19.76
N ASP A 17 78.31 -22.07 -21.07
CA ASP A 17 78.99 -21.34 -22.14
C ASP A 17 78.78 -19.83 -22.02
N LYS A 18 79.81 -19.06 -22.42
CA LYS A 18 79.76 -17.60 -22.36
C LYS A 18 78.54 -17.03 -23.09
N THR A 19 78.16 -17.63 -24.21
CA THR A 19 76.98 -17.27 -25.00
C THR A 19 75.67 -17.47 -24.24
N THR A 20 75.52 -18.58 -23.50
CA THR A 20 74.34 -18.85 -22.67
C THR A 20 74.30 -17.93 -21.45
N ARG A 21 75.47 -17.60 -20.88
CA ARG A 21 75.58 -16.64 -19.76
C ARG A 21 75.22 -15.22 -20.18
N ASP A 22 75.72 -14.77 -21.33
CA ASP A 22 75.41 -13.45 -21.89
C ASP A 22 73.93 -13.38 -22.31
N ALA A 23 73.38 -14.46 -22.89
CA ALA A 23 71.96 -14.57 -23.19
C ALA A 23 71.09 -14.50 -21.93
N MET A 24 71.51 -15.11 -20.82
CA MET A 24 70.80 -15.03 -19.53
C MET A 24 70.90 -13.67 -18.87
N LEU A 25 72.05 -13.00 -18.96
CA LEU A 25 72.22 -11.62 -18.49
C LEU A 25 71.33 -10.66 -19.27
N ASN A 26 71.33 -10.77 -20.60
CA ASN A 26 70.48 -9.97 -21.46
C ASN A 26 69.00 -10.27 -21.20
N PHE A 27 68.64 -11.54 -21.02
CA PHE A 27 67.28 -11.93 -20.66
C PHE A 27 66.85 -11.32 -19.32
N SER A 28 67.65 -11.44 -18.25
CA SER A 28 67.34 -10.86 -16.93
C SER A 28 67.26 -9.32 -16.99
N PHE A 29 68.15 -8.68 -17.75
CA PHE A 29 68.13 -7.22 -17.99
C PHE A 29 66.86 -6.76 -18.71
N TYR A 30 66.49 -7.39 -19.83
CA TYR A 30 65.28 -7.01 -20.57
C TYR A 30 64.00 -7.33 -19.81
N LEU A 31 64.01 -8.40 -19.00
CA LEU A 31 62.90 -8.76 -18.13
C LEU A 31 62.69 -7.76 -16.99
N THR A 32 63.76 -7.20 -16.41
CA THR A 32 63.65 -6.13 -15.39
C THR A 32 63.17 -4.80 -15.98
N ILE A 33 63.48 -4.53 -17.24
CA ILE A 33 63.03 -3.34 -17.98
C ILE A 33 61.61 -3.50 -18.53
N GLY A 34 61.04 -4.72 -18.47
CA GLY A 34 59.69 -5.02 -18.97
C GLY A 34 59.61 -5.17 -20.50
N ASN A 35 60.75 -5.25 -21.19
CA ASN A 35 60.82 -5.42 -22.64
C ASN A 35 60.80 -6.92 -23.00
N MET A 36 59.60 -7.47 -23.12
CA MET A 36 59.39 -8.91 -23.34
C MET A 36 59.93 -9.40 -24.69
N ASP A 37 59.86 -8.58 -25.74
CA ASP A 37 60.27 -9.00 -27.09
C ASP A 37 61.78 -9.23 -27.21
N GLU A 38 62.59 -8.34 -26.63
CA GLU A 38 64.06 -8.50 -26.59
C GLU A 38 64.49 -9.59 -25.59
N ALA A 39 63.72 -9.77 -24.50
CA ALA A 39 63.91 -10.90 -23.59
C ALA A 39 63.68 -12.24 -24.33
N PHE A 40 62.62 -12.38 -25.11
CA PHE A 40 62.34 -13.60 -25.89
C PHE A 40 63.35 -13.87 -27.01
N LYS A 41 63.94 -12.83 -27.63
CA LYS A 41 65.04 -13.03 -28.60
C LYS A 41 66.29 -13.58 -27.93
N SER A 42 66.61 -13.10 -26.73
CA SER A 42 67.74 -13.56 -25.92
C SER A 42 67.59 -15.03 -25.49
N ILE A 43 66.35 -15.46 -25.25
CA ILE A 43 65.97 -16.83 -24.85
C ILE A 43 66.32 -17.90 -25.89
N LYS A 44 66.23 -17.61 -27.20
CA LYS A 44 66.37 -18.63 -28.28
C LYS A 44 67.74 -19.32 -28.31
N LEU A 45 68.73 -18.75 -27.64
CA LEU A 45 70.10 -19.25 -27.57
C LEU A 45 70.31 -20.26 -26.43
N ILE A 46 69.34 -20.42 -25.51
CA ILE A 46 69.41 -21.34 -24.37
C ILE A 46 68.77 -22.69 -24.74
N LYS A 47 69.58 -23.77 -24.76
CA LYS A 47 69.13 -25.12 -25.13
C LYS A 47 69.12 -26.13 -23.98
N SER A 48 69.61 -25.76 -22.81
CA SER A 48 69.76 -26.69 -21.67
C SER A 48 68.47 -26.80 -20.86
N GLU A 49 67.99 -28.03 -20.64
CA GLU A 49 66.77 -28.32 -19.86
C GLU A 49 66.91 -27.91 -18.39
N ALA A 50 68.06 -28.18 -17.76
CA ALA A 50 68.33 -27.79 -16.37
C ALA A 50 68.24 -26.26 -16.16
N VAL A 51 68.62 -25.52 -17.19
CA VAL A 51 68.55 -24.06 -17.19
C VAL A 51 67.11 -23.58 -17.28
N TRP A 52 66.29 -24.24 -18.09
CA TRP A 52 64.86 -23.98 -18.17
C TRP A 52 64.12 -24.36 -16.87
N GLU A 53 64.52 -25.46 -16.22
CA GLU A 53 64.00 -25.86 -14.90
C GLU A 53 64.31 -24.82 -13.83
N ASN A 54 65.57 -24.37 -13.74
CA ASN A 54 65.97 -23.33 -12.79
C ASN A 54 65.24 -22.00 -13.07
N MET A 55 65.06 -21.64 -14.34
CA MET A 55 64.27 -20.47 -14.71
C MET A 55 62.79 -20.63 -14.32
N ALA A 56 62.19 -21.80 -14.51
CA ALA A 56 60.82 -22.08 -14.09
C ALA A 56 60.67 -21.99 -12.55
N ARG A 57 61.65 -22.50 -11.78
CA ARG A 57 61.71 -22.36 -10.32
C ARG A 57 61.85 -20.89 -9.89
N MET A 58 62.59 -20.08 -10.66
CA MET A 58 62.68 -18.64 -10.42
C MET A 58 61.36 -17.92 -10.75
N CYS A 59 60.64 -18.34 -11.78
CA CYS A 59 59.31 -17.81 -12.11
C CYS A 59 58.30 -18.01 -10.99
N VAL A 60 58.42 -19.09 -10.19
CA VAL A 60 57.61 -19.29 -8.98
C VAL A 60 57.91 -18.21 -7.93
N LYS A 61 59.18 -17.88 -7.71
CA LYS A 61 59.60 -16.88 -6.72
C LYS A 61 59.29 -15.45 -7.14
N THR A 62 59.30 -15.17 -8.44
CA THR A 62 59.01 -13.85 -9.01
C THR A 62 57.56 -13.70 -9.46
N GLN A 63 56.74 -14.76 -9.34
CA GLN A 63 55.34 -14.84 -9.75
C GLN A 63 55.07 -14.50 -11.24
N ARG A 64 56.06 -14.77 -12.11
CA ARG A 64 56.02 -14.48 -13.56
C ARG A 64 55.53 -15.69 -14.36
N LEU A 65 54.21 -15.81 -14.52
CA LEU A 65 53.55 -16.94 -15.21
C LEU A 65 53.71 -16.90 -16.73
N ASP A 66 53.84 -15.70 -17.30
CA ASP A 66 54.11 -15.43 -18.71
C ASP A 66 55.37 -16.16 -19.20
N VAL A 67 56.43 -16.11 -18.41
CA VAL A 67 57.70 -16.78 -18.70
C VAL A 67 57.63 -18.27 -18.35
N ALA A 68 56.93 -18.64 -17.28
CA ALA A 68 56.82 -20.03 -16.84
C ALA A 68 56.23 -20.98 -17.90
N LYS A 69 55.22 -20.53 -18.67
CA LYS A 69 54.63 -21.34 -19.77
C LYS A 69 55.66 -21.68 -20.84
N VAL A 70 56.52 -20.73 -21.18
CA VAL A 70 57.58 -20.90 -22.17
C VAL A 70 58.68 -21.82 -21.64
N CYS A 71 59.05 -21.68 -20.36
CA CYS A 71 59.98 -22.59 -19.70
C CYS A 71 59.46 -24.04 -19.73
N LEU A 72 58.21 -24.28 -19.30
CA LEU A 72 57.61 -25.61 -19.30
C LEU A 72 57.52 -26.24 -20.70
N GLY A 73 57.26 -25.42 -21.73
CA GLY A 73 57.24 -25.86 -23.13
C GLY A 73 58.62 -26.29 -23.63
N ASN A 74 59.66 -25.51 -23.33
CA ASN A 74 61.04 -25.84 -23.72
C ASN A 74 61.64 -27.00 -22.90
N MET A 75 61.12 -27.26 -21.70
CA MET A 75 61.47 -28.44 -20.88
C MET A 75 60.75 -29.71 -21.33
N GLY A 76 59.79 -29.64 -22.25
CA GLY A 76 58.95 -30.80 -22.62
C GLY A 76 58.02 -31.29 -21.50
N HIS A 77 57.80 -30.48 -20.44
CA HIS A 77 57.02 -30.86 -19.27
C HIS A 77 55.51 -30.69 -19.52
N ALA A 78 54.96 -31.54 -20.39
CA ALA A 78 53.59 -31.45 -20.91
C ALA A 78 52.51 -31.49 -19.82
N ARG A 79 52.69 -32.30 -18.77
CA ARG A 79 51.76 -32.39 -17.62
C ARG A 79 51.67 -31.06 -16.88
N GLY A 80 52.81 -30.44 -16.60
CA GLY A 80 52.86 -29.14 -15.91
C GLY A 80 52.32 -28.00 -16.77
N ALA A 81 52.59 -28.01 -18.08
CA ALA A 81 52.01 -27.02 -19.00
C ALA A 81 50.49 -27.17 -19.13
N LYS A 82 49.94 -28.40 -19.02
CA LYS A 82 48.50 -28.62 -18.93
C LYS A 82 47.92 -28.15 -17.59
N ALA A 83 48.52 -28.54 -16.47
CA ALA A 83 48.07 -28.16 -15.13
C ALA A 83 48.10 -26.64 -14.93
N LEU A 84 49.08 -25.94 -15.50
CA LEU A 84 49.15 -24.48 -15.46
C LEU A 84 48.01 -23.83 -16.27
N ARG A 85 47.69 -24.37 -17.46
CA ARG A 85 46.55 -23.92 -18.26
C ARG A 85 45.21 -24.12 -17.57
N GLU A 86 45.05 -25.22 -16.84
CA GLU A 86 43.84 -25.47 -16.04
C GLU A 86 43.77 -24.52 -14.84
N ALA A 87 44.91 -24.21 -14.21
CA ALA A 87 44.98 -23.27 -13.10
C ALA A 87 44.69 -21.82 -13.52
N GLU A 88 44.90 -21.43 -14.78
CA GLU A 88 44.56 -20.09 -15.30
C GLU A 88 43.07 -19.74 -15.18
N LEU A 89 42.20 -20.74 -14.95
CA LEU A 89 40.78 -20.53 -14.65
C LEU A 89 40.55 -19.95 -13.26
N GLU A 90 41.51 -20.08 -12.34
CA GLU A 90 41.44 -19.52 -10.99
C GLU A 90 41.73 -18.01 -11.02
N PRO A 91 40.98 -17.18 -10.28
CA PRO A 91 41.14 -15.73 -10.31
C PRO A 91 42.42 -15.24 -9.61
N GLU A 92 42.94 -15.98 -8.62
CA GLU A 92 44.14 -15.58 -7.88
C GLU A 92 45.44 -16.01 -8.57
N GLN A 93 46.32 -15.04 -8.88
CA GLN A 93 47.61 -15.30 -9.50
C GLN A 93 48.51 -16.19 -8.62
N GLU A 94 48.47 -16.03 -7.30
CA GLU A 94 49.25 -16.85 -6.38
C GLU A 94 48.79 -18.32 -6.38
N ALA A 95 47.50 -18.61 -6.62
CA ALA A 95 47.00 -19.98 -6.76
C ALA A 95 47.51 -20.63 -8.05
N GLN A 96 47.60 -19.86 -9.13
CA GLN A 96 48.20 -20.28 -10.40
C GLN A 96 49.70 -20.57 -10.25
N VAL A 97 50.44 -19.68 -9.57
CA VAL A 97 51.86 -19.85 -9.27
C VAL A 97 52.09 -21.02 -8.31
N ALA A 98 51.18 -21.26 -7.37
CA ALA A 98 51.24 -22.42 -6.48
C ALA A 98 51.11 -23.73 -7.27
N MET A 99 50.20 -23.82 -8.25
CA MET A 99 50.09 -25.00 -9.11
C MET A 99 51.38 -25.25 -9.89
N LEU A 100 52.01 -24.19 -10.43
CA LEU A 100 53.34 -24.29 -11.05
C LEU A 100 54.39 -24.83 -10.06
N ALA A 101 54.40 -24.32 -8.83
CA ALA A 101 55.30 -24.75 -7.78
C ALA A 101 55.12 -26.25 -7.44
N VAL A 102 53.87 -26.75 -7.40
CA VAL A 102 53.57 -28.18 -7.22
C VAL A 102 54.18 -29.01 -8.35
N GLN A 103 54.03 -28.60 -9.61
CA GLN A 103 54.55 -29.34 -10.76
C GLN A 103 56.09 -29.36 -10.80
N LEU A 104 56.75 -28.34 -10.24
CA LEU A 104 58.21 -28.25 -10.15
C LEU A 104 58.78 -28.87 -8.85
N GLY A 105 57.93 -29.50 -8.02
CA GLY A 105 58.34 -30.11 -6.75
C GLY A 105 58.71 -29.10 -5.64
N MET A 106 58.35 -27.83 -5.81
CA MET A 106 58.57 -26.76 -4.81
C MET A 106 57.43 -26.73 -3.79
N LEU A 107 57.28 -27.81 -3.03
CA LEU A 107 56.12 -28.05 -2.16
C LEU A 107 55.94 -27.01 -1.05
N GLU A 108 57.04 -26.54 -0.43
CA GLU A 108 57.00 -25.52 0.62
C GLU A 108 56.53 -24.16 0.10
N ASP A 109 56.99 -23.80 -1.11
CA ASP A 109 56.57 -22.55 -1.75
C ASP A 109 55.11 -22.65 -2.22
N ALA A 110 54.66 -23.82 -2.71
CA ALA A 110 53.27 -24.07 -3.04
C ALA A 110 52.34 -23.93 -1.82
N GLU A 111 52.70 -24.54 -0.68
CA GLU A 111 51.94 -24.42 0.58
C GLU A 111 51.84 -22.96 1.04
N ARG A 112 52.96 -22.23 0.99
CA ARG A 112 53.01 -20.81 1.37
C ARG A 112 52.11 -19.97 0.47
N LEU A 113 52.16 -20.18 -0.84
CA LEU A 113 51.38 -19.45 -1.83
C LEU A 113 49.87 -19.71 -1.67
N TYR A 114 49.45 -20.97 -1.46
CA TYR A 114 48.04 -21.28 -1.21
C TYR A 114 47.51 -20.68 0.11
N LYS A 115 48.36 -20.64 1.16
CA LYS A 115 48.02 -19.95 2.41
C LYS A 115 47.91 -18.43 2.22
N GLN A 116 48.79 -17.84 1.41
CA GLN A 116 48.78 -16.40 1.12
C GLN A 116 47.50 -15.95 0.41
N CYS A 117 47.06 -16.68 -0.62
CA CYS A 117 45.80 -16.37 -1.31
C CYS A 117 44.55 -16.88 -0.58
N LYS A 118 44.70 -17.51 0.59
CA LYS A 118 43.60 -18.06 1.40
C LYS A 118 42.71 -19.06 0.65
N ARG A 119 43.23 -19.68 -0.42
CA ARG A 119 42.56 -20.76 -1.16
C ARG A 119 42.81 -22.10 -0.46
N TYR A 120 42.16 -22.27 0.69
CA TYR A 120 42.29 -23.46 1.54
C TYR A 120 41.69 -24.72 0.90
N ASP A 121 40.77 -24.57 -0.05
CA ASP A 121 40.22 -25.64 -0.90
C ASP A 121 41.31 -26.30 -1.76
N LEU A 122 42.15 -25.48 -2.42
CA LEU A 122 43.27 -25.95 -3.22
C LEU A 122 44.39 -26.50 -2.34
N LEU A 123 44.63 -25.87 -1.18
CA LEU A 123 45.59 -26.37 -0.18
C LEU A 123 45.20 -27.75 0.35
N ASN A 124 43.91 -27.97 0.62
CA ASN A 124 43.37 -29.25 1.06
C ASN A 124 43.58 -30.34 -0.01
N LYS A 125 43.24 -30.05 -1.28
CA LYS A 125 43.53 -30.96 -2.41
C LYS A 125 45.03 -31.26 -2.54
N PHE A 126 45.89 -30.26 -2.35
CA PHE A 126 47.33 -30.41 -2.36
C PHE A 126 47.83 -31.37 -1.26
N TYR A 127 47.33 -31.24 -0.03
CA TYR A 127 47.71 -32.15 1.05
C TYR A 127 47.21 -33.57 0.83
N GLN A 128 45.99 -33.75 0.30
CA GLN A 128 45.47 -35.07 -0.08
C GLN A 128 46.35 -35.73 -1.16
N ALA A 129 46.73 -34.97 -2.19
CA ALA A 129 47.60 -35.46 -3.26
C ALA A 129 49.04 -35.77 -2.78
N SER A 130 49.46 -35.18 -1.66
CA SER A 130 50.79 -35.38 -1.06
C SER A 130 50.80 -36.44 0.06
N ASP A 131 49.72 -37.21 0.22
CA ASP A 131 49.52 -38.21 1.29
C ASP A 131 49.59 -37.63 2.73
N GLN A 132 49.39 -36.31 2.88
CA GLN A 132 49.40 -35.60 4.17
C GLN A 132 47.97 -35.46 4.71
N TRP A 133 47.28 -36.58 4.90
CA TRP A 133 45.85 -36.61 5.26
C TRP A 133 45.49 -35.92 6.57
N GLN A 134 46.34 -36.01 7.59
CA GLN A 134 46.11 -35.34 8.88
C GLN A 134 46.04 -33.82 8.71
N LYS A 135 47.01 -33.23 7.99
CA LYS A 135 47.01 -31.80 7.68
C LYS A 135 45.83 -31.41 6.79
N ALA A 136 45.45 -32.27 5.83
CA ALA A 136 44.28 -32.03 4.98
C ALA A 136 43.00 -31.91 5.82
N ILE A 137 42.82 -32.78 6.81
CA ILE A 137 41.67 -32.75 7.74
C ILE A 137 41.73 -31.52 8.64
N GLU A 138 42.88 -31.21 9.24
CA GLU A 138 43.04 -30.02 10.10
C GLU A 138 42.70 -28.73 9.33
N VAL A 139 43.14 -28.61 8.08
CA VAL A 139 42.82 -27.47 7.21
C VAL A 139 41.34 -27.43 6.85
N ALA A 140 40.73 -28.58 6.58
CA ALA A 140 39.30 -28.68 6.33
C ALA A 140 38.45 -28.31 7.56
N GLU A 141 38.86 -28.72 8.76
CA GLU A 141 38.16 -28.38 10.01
C GLU A 141 38.27 -26.88 10.35
N ALA A 142 39.47 -26.31 10.15
CA ALA A 142 39.77 -24.93 10.52
C ALA A 142 39.29 -23.90 9.49
N HIS A 143 39.43 -24.19 8.19
CA HIS A 143 39.29 -23.18 7.13
C HIS A 143 38.46 -23.61 5.93
N ASP A 144 38.29 -24.91 5.68
CA ASP A 144 37.58 -25.46 4.50
C ASP A 144 36.49 -26.47 4.89
N ARG A 145 35.52 -26.00 5.68
CA ARG A 145 34.43 -26.85 6.21
C ARG A 145 33.57 -27.47 5.13
N VAL A 146 33.49 -26.85 3.96
CA VAL A 146 32.68 -27.34 2.82
C VAL A 146 33.22 -28.68 2.33
N HIS A 147 34.55 -28.83 2.22
CA HIS A 147 35.15 -30.07 1.74
C HIS A 147 35.50 -31.07 2.85
N LEU A 148 35.28 -30.75 4.13
CA LEU A 148 35.60 -31.65 5.25
C LEU A 148 35.02 -33.05 5.08
N ARG A 149 33.74 -33.17 4.70
CA ARG A 149 33.10 -34.48 4.45
C ARG A 149 33.76 -35.22 3.30
N THR A 150 34.07 -34.51 2.20
CA THR A 150 34.74 -35.08 1.02
C THR A 150 36.16 -35.53 1.35
N THR A 151 36.92 -34.75 2.13
CA THR A 151 38.26 -35.10 2.59
C THR A 151 38.23 -36.33 3.50
N CYS A 152 37.29 -36.40 4.46
CA CYS A 152 37.08 -37.58 5.29
C CYS A 152 36.73 -38.82 4.46
N TYR A 153 35.86 -38.68 3.45
CA TYR A 153 35.49 -39.76 2.54
C TYR A 153 36.68 -40.27 1.71
N ASN A 154 37.45 -39.35 1.11
CA ASN A 154 38.65 -39.72 0.35
C ASN A 154 39.69 -40.40 1.23
N TYR A 155 39.85 -39.94 2.47
CA TYR A 155 40.75 -40.58 3.42
C TYR A 155 40.26 -41.96 3.85
N ALA A 156 38.96 -42.12 4.10
CA ALA A 156 38.35 -43.42 4.40
C ALA A 156 38.60 -44.43 3.26
N LYS A 157 38.43 -44.00 2.00
CA LYS A 157 38.71 -44.82 0.82
C LYS A 157 40.19 -45.18 0.69
N HIS A 158 41.09 -44.26 1.02
CA HIS A 158 42.53 -44.54 1.07
C HIS A 158 42.87 -45.57 2.15
N LEU A 159 42.27 -45.44 3.34
CA LEU A 159 42.44 -46.39 4.45
C LEU A 159 41.86 -47.78 4.13
N GLU A 160 40.71 -47.84 3.45
CA GLU A 160 40.12 -49.07 2.92
C GLU A 160 41.09 -49.77 1.95
N ALA A 161 41.62 -49.02 0.98
CA ALA A 161 42.59 -49.56 0.01
C ALA A 161 43.89 -50.04 0.68
N THR A 162 44.28 -49.43 1.80
CA THR A 162 45.45 -49.82 2.60
C THR A 162 45.16 -50.99 3.55
N GLY A 163 43.90 -51.45 3.64
CA GLY A 163 43.48 -52.59 4.47
C GLY A 163 43.13 -52.24 5.94
N SER A 164 43.16 -50.95 6.31
CA SER A 164 42.84 -50.49 7.67
C SER A 164 41.33 -50.27 7.85
N ARG A 165 40.56 -51.37 7.84
CA ARG A 165 39.09 -51.35 7.86
C ARG A 165 38.48 -50.63 9.07
N SER A 166 39.04 -50.81 10.27
CA SER A 166 38.51 -50.19 11.50
C SER A 166 38.59 -48.66 11.48
N LEU A 167 39.69 -48.10 10.97
CA LEU A 167 39.85 -46.66 10.81
C LEU A 167 38.98 -46.14 9.67
N ALA A 168 38.88 -46.90 8.56
CA ALA A 168 38.01 -46.54 7.45
C ALA A 168 36.54 -46.39 7.89
N LEU A 169 36.02 -47.28 8.75
CA LEU A 169 34.68 -47.14 9.35
C LEU A 169 34.50 -45.79 10.04
N SER A 170 35.44 -45.42 10.91
CA SER A 170 35.35 -44.16 11.66
C SER A 170 35.36 -42.92 10.76
N TYR A 171 36.06 -42.97 9.62
CA TYR A 171 36.10 -41.86 8.67
C TYR A 171 34.91 -41.85 7.71
N TYR A 172 34.34 -43.00 7.37
CA TYR A 172 33.06 -43.07 6.66
C TYR A 172 31.89 -42.55 7.50
N GLU A 173 31.93 -42.75 8.82
CA GLU A 173 31.00 -42.13 9.76
C GLU A 173 31.20 -40.61 9.79
N LYS A 174 32.44 -40.13 9.83
CA LYS A 174 32.75 -38.68 9.77
C LYS A 174 32.34 -38.02 8.45
N SER A 175 32.33 -38.77 7.34
CA SER A 175 31.82 -38.27 6.05
C SER A 175 30.31 -38.44 5.89
N ASP A 176 29.64 -39.14 6.82
CA ASP A 176 28.22 -39.50 6.75
C ASP A 176 27.87 -40.20 5.42
N THR A 177 28.78 -41.09 5.01
CA THR A 177 28.62 -42.00 3.86
C THR A 177 28.58 -43.47 4.31
N HIS A 178 28.60 -43.70 5.62
CA HIS A 178 28.60 -45.04 6.23
C HIS A 178 27.38 -45.86 5.81
N LYS A 179 26.24 -45.22 5.55
CA LYS A 179 24.99 -45.86 5.12
C LYS A 179 25.12 -46.69 3.84
N PHE A 180 26.02 -46.29 2.93
CA PHE A 180 26.25 -46.98 1.66
C PHE A 180 27.60 -47.70 1.63
N GLU A 181 28.66 -47.03 2.07
CA GLU A 181 30.02 -47.54 1.95
C GLU A 181 30.34 -48.67 2.93
N VAL A 182 29.77 -48.64 4.15
CA VAL A 182 30.05 -49.69 5.14
C VAL A 182 29.37 -51.01 4.77
N PRO A 183 28.08 -51.05 4.38
CA PRO A 183 27.48 -52.26 3.83
C PRO A 183 28.20 -52.80 2.60
N ARG A 184 28.69 -51.93 1.69
CA ARG A 184 29.52 -52.35 0.55
C ARG A 184 30.82 -53.00 1.01
N MET A 185 31.57 -52.32 1.87
CA MET A 185 32.89 -52.76 2.34
C MET A 185 32.82 -54.06 3.16
N LEU A 186 31.77 -54.25 3.96
CA LEU A 186 31.57 -55.42 4.82
C LEU A 186 30.67 -56.50 4.20
N SER A 187 30.31 -56.38 2.91
CA SER A 187 29.43 -57.36 2.25
C SER A 187 29.95 -58.80 2.27
N GLU A 188 31.27 -58.98 2.34
CA GLU A 188 31.93 -60.29 2.47
C GLU A 188 31.90 -60.85 3.91
N ASP A 189 31.71 -60.01 4.93
CA ASP A 189 31.68 -60.36 6.35
C ASP A 189 30.36 -59.91 7.00
N LEU A 190 29.33 -60.75 6.83
CA LEU A 190 27.98 -60.49 7.30
C LEU A 190 27.88 -60.39 8.83
N GLN A 191 28.74 -61.10 9.58
CA GLN A 191 28.73 -61.05 11.05
C GLN A 191 29.25 -59.71 11.57
N ALA A 192 30.32 -59.19 10.96
CA ALA A 192 30.82 -57.86 11.25
C ALA A 192 29.80 -56.78 10.87
N LEU A 193 29.12 -56.95 9.74
CA LEU A 193 28.09 -56.02 9.27
C LEU A 193 26.87 -55.98 10.20
N GLU A 194 26.33 -57.13 10.62
CA GLU A 194 25.23 -57.19 11.58
C GLU A 194 25.61 -56.54 12.92
N SER A 195 26.81 -56.85 13.42
CA SER A 195 27.34 -56.25 14.65
C SER A 195 27.45 -54.73 14.54
N TYR A 196 27.87 -54.23 13.36
CA TYR A 196 27.97 -52.80 13.08
C TYR A 196 26.60 -52.11 13.06
N VAL A 197 25.62 -52.69 12.33
CA VAL A 197 24.25 -52.18 12.24
C VAL A 197 23.60 -52.10 13.64
N ASN A 198 23.76 -53.14 14.45
CA ASN A 198 23.24 -53.18 15.82
C ASN A 198 23.92 -52.19 16.77
N LYS A 199 25.21 -51.91 16.55
CA LYS A 199 25.96 -50.92 17.32
C LYS A 199 25.55 -49.49 16.99
N MET A 200 25.40 -49.17 15.70
CA MET A 200 25.09 -47.81 15.23
C MET A 200 23.64 -47.40 15.52
N LYS A 201 22.71 -48.36 15.50
CA LYS A 201 21.27 -48.13 15.73
C LYS A 201 20.68 -47.03 14.83
N ASP A 202 21.16 -46.97 13.59
CA ASP A 202 20.69 -46.04 12.57
C ASP A 202 19.50 -46.67 11.80
N LYS A 203 18.42 -45.91 11.62
CA LYS A 203 17.19 -46.38 10.98
C LYS A 203 17.41 -46.78 9.52
N ASP A 204 18.22 -46.02 8.80
CA ASP A 204 18.49 -46.30 7.37
C ASP A 204 19.31 -47.58 7.20
N LEU A 205 20.24 -47.84 8.12
CA LEU A 205 21.02 -49.08 8.13
C LEU A 205 20.16 -50.28 8.54
N TRP A 206 19.28 -50.13 9.52
CA TRP A 206 18.30 -51.18 9.85
C TRP A 206 17.38 -51.49 8.68
N LYS A 207 16.93 -50.47 7.95
CA LYS A 207 16.14 -50.65 6.73
C LYS A 207 16.92 -51.40 5.64
N TRP A 208 18.17 -51.01 5.39
CA TRP A 208 19.02 -51.70 4.42
C TRP A 208 19.23 -53.17 4.80
N TRP A 209 19.52 -53.44 6.08
CA TRP A 209 19.69 -54.80 6.59
C TRP A 209 18.41 -55.63 6.50
N ALA A 210 17.26 -55.03 6.81
CA ALA A 210 15.96 -55.66 6.66
C ALA A 210 15.66 -56.01 5.18
N GLN A 211 16.00 -55.13 4.23
CA GLN A 211 15.86 -55.41 2.79
C GLN A 211 16.77 -56.55 2.34
N TYR A 212 17.99 -56.64 2.87
CA TYR A 212 18.90 -57.75 2.61
C TYR A 212 18.33 -59.08 3.11
N LEU A 213 17.84 -59.12 4.36
CA LEU A 213 17.20 -60.30 4.96
C LEU A 213 15.94 -60.73 4.21
N GLU A 214 15.12 -59.76 3.78
CA GLU A 214 13.95 -60.01 2.95
C GLU A 214 14.33 -60.65 1.61
N GLY A 215 15.42 -60.21 0.99
CA GLY A 215 15.99 -60.82 -0.22
C GLY A 215 16.49 -62.26 -0.01
N GLN A 216 16.87 -62.63 1.22
CA GLN A 216 17.21 -63.99 1.64
C GLN A 216 15.99 -64.82 2.05
N ALA A 217 14.77 -64.27 1.91
CA ALA A 217 13.50 -64.85 2.33
C ALA A 217 13.31 -65.01 3.86
N ASP A 218 14.15 -64.39 4.70
CA ASP A 218 13.95 -64.34 6.15
C ASP A 218 13.02 -63.17 6.53
N MET A 219 11.73 -63.41 6.37
CA MET A 219 10.68 -62.40 6.59
C MET A 219 10.51 -62.04 8.08
N GLU A 220 10.77 -62.97 8.99
CA GLU A 220 10.61 -62.74 10.44
C GLU A 220 11.72 -61.84 10.99
N ALA A 221 12.98 -62.10 10.62
CA ALA A 221 14.09 -61.24 11.00
C ALA A 221 13.98 -59.87 10.32
N ALA A 222 13.63 -59.83 9.02
CA ALA A 222 13.38 -58.59 8.31
C ALA A 222 12.30 -57.73 9.00
N PHE A 223 11.20 -58.36 9.44
CA PHE A 223 10.13 -57.65 10.15
C PHE A 223 10.62 -56.96 11.44
N ARG A 224 11.43 -57.65 12.27
CA ARG A 224 11.99 -57.07 13.49
C ARG A 224 12.87 -55.85 13.19
N TYR A 225 13.70 -55.91 12.15
CA TYR A 225 14.53 -54.78 11.77
C TYR A 225 13.74 -53.65 11.12
N TYR A 226 12.67 -53.93 10.37
CA TYR A 226 11.74 -52.89 9.89
C TYR A 226 10.97 -52.23 11.03
N GLU A 227 10.62 -52.96 12.09
CA GLU A 227 10.01 -52.41 13.31
C GLU A 227 10.98 -51.47 14.04
N LEU A 228 12.24 -51.88 14.19
CA LEU A 228 13.31 -51.01 14.73
C LEU A 228 13.52 -49.76 13.86
N ALA A 229 13.49 -49.92 12.53
CA ALA A 229 13.59 -48.81 11.58
C ALA A 229 12.34 -47.92 11.51
N GLN A 230 11.21 -48.37 12.08
CA GLN A 230 9.88 -47.75 11.95
C GLN A 230 9.41 -47.64 10.49
N ASP A 231 9.80 -48.57 9.63
CA ASP A 231 9.36 -48.63 8.23
C ASP A 231 8.03 -49.39 8.11
N TYR A 232 6.95 -48.71 8.49
CA TYR A 232 5.61 -49.28 8.53
C TYR A 232 5.09 -49.74 7.15
N PHE A 233 5.55 -49.12 6.05
CA PHE A 233 5.18 -49.55 4.70
C PHE A 233 5.71 -50.95 4.41
N SER A 234 7.00 -51.19 4.70
CA SER A 234 7.63 -52.49 4.50
C SER A 234 7.01 -53.55 5.41
N MET A 235 6.69 -53.21 6.66
CA MET A 235 5.97 -54.10 7.59
C MET A 235 4.58 -54.51 7.08
N VAL A 236 3.80 -53.53 6.61
CA VAL A 236 2.47 -53.77 6.02
C VAL A 236 2.58 -54.61 4.76
N ARG A 237 3.56 -54.34 3.90
CA ARG A 237 3.80 -55.13 2.69
C ARG A 237 4.11 -56.60 3.00
N ILE A 238 4.95 -56.87 4.01
CA ILE A 238 5.23 -58.24 4.47
C ILE A 238 3.96 -58.91 4.99
N HIS A 239 3.18 -58.25 5.85
CA HIS A 239 1.93 -58.83 6.35
C HIS A 239 0.89 -59.09 5.26
N CYS A 240 0.75 -58.18 4.29
CA CYS A 240 -0.09 -58.39 3.11
C CYS A 240 0.40 -59.58 2.28
N PHE A 241 1.72 -59.72 2.07
CA PHE A 241 2.29 -60.86 1.36
C PHE A 241 2.03 -62.20 2.07
N LEU A 242 2.07 -62.21 3.40
CA LEU A 242 1.73 -63.37 4.23
C LEU A 242 0.21 -63.63 4.36
N GLY A 243 -0.64 -62.84 3.69
CA GLY A 243 -2.10 -62.96 3.75
C GLY A 243 -2.76 -62.41 5.03
N ASN A 244 -1.99 -61.78 5.92
CA ASN A 244 -2.46 -61.25 7.20
C ASN A 244 -2.95 -59.80 7.06
N ILE A 245 -4.01 -59.59 6.28
CA ILE A 245 -4.53 -58.25 5.94
C ILE A 245 -5.03 -57.49 7.19
N GLN A 246 -5.61 -58.19 8.17
CA GLN A 246 -6.09 -57.58 9.42
C GLN A 246 -4.94 -56.94 10.23
N LYS A 247 -3.83 -57.66 10.42
CA LYS A 247 -2.64 -57.12 11.10
C LYS A 247 -2.02 -55.97 10.31
N ALA A 248 -2.00 -56.05 8.99
CA ALA A 248 -1.55 -54.96 8.13
C ALA A 248 -2.44 -53.70 8.30
N ALA A 249 -3.76 -53.88 8.39
CA ALA A 249 -4.72 -52.82 8.63
C ALA A 249 -4.57 -52.19 10.02
N GLU A 250 -4.32 -52.98 11.06
CA GLU A 250 -4.00 -52.51 12.42
C GLU A 250 -2.77 -51.60 12.41
N ILE A 251 -1.69 -52.02 11.75
CA ILE A 251 -0.46 -51.22 11.64
C ILE A 251 -0.72 -49.93 10.87
N ALA A 252 -1.42 -49.98 9.73
CA ALA A 252 -1.76 -48.79 8.95
C ALA A 252 -2.67 -47.81 9.73
N ASN A 253 -3.61 -48.33 10.52
CA ASN A 253 -4.47 -47.53 11.39
C ASN A 253 -3.71 -46.90 12.56
N ALA A 254 -2.87 -47.67 13.25
CA ALA A 254 -2.09 -47.17 14.37
C ALA A 254 -1.06 -46.11 13.95
N THR A 255 -0.43 -46.29 12.78
CA THR A 255 0.70 -45.46 12.34
C THR A 255 0.29 -44.28 11.48
N GLY A 256 -0.81 -44.38 10.73
CA GLY A 256 -1.27 -43.34 9.82
C GLY A 256 -0.35 -43.10 8.62
N ASN A 257 0.56 -44.03 8.32
CA ASN A 257 1.45 -43.91 7.17
C ASN A 257 0.66 -43.99 5.84
N TRP A 258 0.84 -43.01 4.96
CA TRP A 258 0.09 -42.89 3.71
C TRP A 258 0.37 -44.05 2.74
N ALA A 259 1.64 -44.40 2.53
CA ALA A 259 2.03 -45.48 1.62
C ALA A 259 1.53 -46.84 2.13
N ALA A 260 1.61 -47.07 3.45
CA ALA A 260 1.08 -48.28 4.08
C ALA A 260 -0.44 -48.38 3.92
N SER A 261 -1.15 -47.28 4.20
CA SER A 261 -2.62 -47.21 4.03
C SER A 261 -3.03 -47.43 2.57
N TYR A 262 -2.29 -46.87 1.60
CA TYR A 262 -2.54 -47.08 0.18
C TYR A 262 -2.38 -48.55 -0.22
N HIS A 263 -1.33 -49.22 0.26
CA HIS A 263 -1.10 -50.63 -0.03
C HIS A 263 -2.20 -51.52 0.55
N VAL A 264 -2.65 -51.24 1.77
CA VAL A 264 -3.79 -51.94 2.40
C VAL A 264 -5.09 -51.69 1.62
N ALA A 265 -5.34 -50.45 1.19
CA ALA A 265 -6.53 -50.11 0.40
C ALA A 265 -6.61 -50.93 -0.90
N ARG A 266 -5.50 -51.06 -1.62
CA ARG A 266 -5.41 -51.86 -2.84
C ARG A 266 -5.68 -53.35 -2.61
N GLN A 267 -5.26 -53.88 -1.46
CA GLN A 267 -5.56 -55.26 -1.08
C GLN A 267 -7.04 -55.44 -0.75
N TYR A 268 -7.66 -54.52 -0.01
CA TYR A 268 -9.11 -54.59 0.22
C TYR A 268 -9.92 -54.45 -1.07
N GLU A 269 -9.47 -53.60 -1.98
CA GLU A 269 -10.06 -53.46 -3.32
C GLU A 269 -9.97 -54.77 -4.12
N SER A 270 -8.84 -55.47 -4.10
CA SER A 270 -8.72 -56.77 -4.78
C SER A 270 -9.54 -57.90 -4.13
N HIS A 271 -10.01 -57.71 -2.90
CA HIS A 271 -10.87 -58.64 -2.17
C HIS A 271 -12.35 -58.19 -2.17
N ASP A 272 -12.72 -57.20 -3.00
CA ASP A 272 -14.06 -56.62 -3.11
C ASP A 272 -14.65 -56.02 -1.80
N ASP A 273 -13.82 -55.72 -0.79
CA ASP A 273 -14.25 -54.98 0.41
C ASP A 273 -14.13 -53.47 0.18
N ILE A 274 -15.09 -52.94 -0.57
CA ILE A 274 -15.10 -51.55 -1.04
C ILE A 274 -15.13 -50.55 0.12
N LYS A 275 -15.85 -50.84 1.21
CA LYS A 275 -15.98 -49.91 2.34
C LYS A 275 -14.63 -49.72 3.05
N GLN A 276 -13.90 -50.81 3.27
CA GLN A 276 -12.57 -50.73 3.85
C GLN A 276 -11.57 -50.12 2.88
N ALA A 277 -11.65 -50.44 1.58
CA ALA A 277 -10.81 -49.83 0.56
C ALA A 277 -10.95 -48.30 0.52
N VAL A 278 -12.19 -47.78 0.52
CA VAL A 278 -12.47 -46.34 0.56
C VAL A 278 -11.92 -45.71 1.84
N HIS A 279 -12.09 -46.35 3.00
CA HIS A 279 -11.53 -45.86 4.27
C HIS A 279 -10.00 -45.69 4.21
N PHE A 280 -9.28 -46.71 3.74
CA PHE A 280 -7.83 -46.68 3.65
C PHE A 280 -7.30 -45.76 2.54
N TYR A 281 -7.98 -45.65 1.39
CA TYR A 281 -7.63 -44.66 0.35
C TYR A 281 -7.81 -43.23 0.84
N THR A 282 -8.86 -42.96 1.61
CA THR A 282 -9.09 -41.65 2.26
C THR A 282 -7.96 -41.33 3.23
N ARG A 283 -7.55 -42.30 4.06
CA ARG A 283 -6.44 -42.15 5.00
C ARG A 283 -5.09 -41.96 4.29
N ALA A 284 -4.93 -42.55 3.11
CA ALA A 284 -3.77 -42.38 2.24
C ALA A 284 -3.77 -41.07 1.44
N GLN A 285 -4.81 -40.23 1.56
CA GLN A 285 -5.02 -39.03 0.72
C GLN A 285 -5.11 -39.32 -0.79
N ALA A 286 -5.38 -40.57 -1.17
CA ALA A 286 -5.55 -40.99 -2.56
C ALA A 286 -7.04 -40.84 -2.96
N PHE A 287 -7.52 -39.60 -2.94
CA PHE A 287 -8.94 -39.28 -3.12
C PHE A 287 -9.47 -39.69 -4.49
N ASN A 288 -8.68 -39.59 -5.55
CA ASN A 288 -9.04 -40.05 -6.90
C ASN A 288 -9.51 -41.52 -6.93
N ASN A 289 -8.78 -42.41 -6.26
CA ASN A 289 -9.13 -43.84 -6.17
C ASN A 289 -10.37 -44.05 -5.31
N ALA A 290 -10.50 -43.31 -4.20
CA ALA A 290 -11.68 -43.38 -3.34
C ALA A 290 -12.94 -42.87 -4.07
N ILE A 291 -12.83 -41.77 -4.81
CA ILE A 291 -13.89 -41.16 -5.63
C ILE A 291 -14.32 -42.11 -6.73
N ARG A 292 -13.37 -42.73 -7.45
CA ARG A 292 -13.67 -43.75 -8.47
C ARG A 292 -14.49 -44.91 -7.88
N LEU A 293 -14.02 -45.48 -6.76
CA LEU A 293 -14.71 -46.58 -6.10
C LEU A 293 -16.12 -46.17 -5.62
N CYS A 294 -16.28 -44.95 -5.12
CA CYS A 294 -17.59 -44.44 -4.72
C CYS A 294 -18.55 -44.27 -5.91
N LYS A 295 -18.07 -43.81 -7.06
CA LYS A 295 -18.88 -43.68 -8.30
C LYS A 295 -19.35 -45.03 -8.83
N GLU A 296 -18.44 -46.01 -8.87
CA GLU A 296 -18.72 -47.37 -9.35
C GLU A 296 -19.73 -48.11 -8.46
N ASN A 297 -19.73 -47.83 -7.15
CA ASN A 297 -20.56 -48.52 -6.15
C ASN A 297 -21.75 -47.70 -5.61
N ASN A 298 -22.07 -46.55 -6.22
CA ASN A 298 -23.16 -45.65 -5.80
C ASN A 298 -23.10 -45.19 -4.32
N LEU A 299 -21.91 -44.93 -3.80
CA LEU A 299 -21.70 -44.40 -2.44
C LEU A 299 -21.77 -42.86 -2.44
N ASP A 300 -22.92 -42.30 -2.81
CA ASP A 300 -23.09 -40.87 -3.08
C ASP A 300 -22.77 -39.98 -1.86
N ASP A 301 -23.16 -40.38 -0.64
CA ASP A 301 -22.87 -39.56 0.56
C ASP A 301 -21.39 -39.52 0.93
N GLN A 302 -20.64 -40.60 0.66
CA GLN A 302 -19.20 -40.62 0.89
C GLN A 302 -18.46 -39.88 -0.22
N LEU A 303 -18.92 -40.01 -1.47
CA LEU A 303 -18.38 -39.30 -2.63
C LEU A 303 -18.35 -37.79 -2.40
N MET A 304 -19.42 -37.21 -1.84
CA MET A 304 -19.49 -35.78 -1.57
C MET A 304 -18.41 -35.32 -0.58
N ASN A 305 -18.29 -36.02 0.54
CA ASN A 305 -17.30 -35.68 1.57
C ASN A 305 -15.87 -35.84 1.06
N LEU A 306 -15.62 -36.85 0.23
CA LEU A 306 -14.31 -37.09 -0.37
C LEU A 306 -13.94 -36.03 -1.41
N ALA A 307 -14.90 -35.64 -2.25
CA ALA A 307 -14.71 -34.58 -3.24
C ALA A 307 -14.39 -33.23 -2.58
N LEU A 308 -15.02 -32.92 -1.44
CA LEU A 308 -14.70 -31.69 -0.68
C LEU A 308 -13.29 -31.66 -0.09
N LEU A 309 -12.68 -32.83 0.13
CA LEU A 309 -11.32 -32.97 0.67
C LEU A 309 -10.26 -33.11 -0.43
N SER A 310 -10.67 -33.28 -1.69
CA SER A 310 -9.79 -33.59 -2.82
C SER A 310 -9.34 -32.36 -3.61
N SER A 311 -8.69 -32.58 -4.75
CA SER A 311 -8.28 -31.50 -5.65
C SER A 311 -9.48 -30.89 -6.42
N PRO A 312 -9.35 -29.68 -6.98
CA PRO A 312 -10.39 -29.08 -7.83
C PRO A 312 -10.76 -29.94 -9.04
N GLU A 313 -9.81 -30.68 -9.61
CA GLU A 313 -10.05 -31.59 -10.75
C GLU A 313 -10.98 -32.75 -10.33
N ASP A 314 -10.71 -33.35 -9.17
CA ASP A 314 -11.53 -34.42 -8.59
C ASP A 314 -12.93 -33.91 -8.23
N MET A 315 -13.04 -32.67 -7.73
CA MET A 315 -14.33 -32.00 -7.44
C MET A 315 -15.18 -31.87 -8.69
N ILE A 316 -14.59 -31.45 -9.81
CA ILE A 316 -15.27 -31.33 -11.11
C ILE A 316 -15.72 -32.70 -11.60
N GLU A 317 -14.88 -33.73 -11.46
CA GLU A 317 -15.23 -35.08 -11.88
C GLU A 317 -16.38 -35.66 -11.05
N ALA A 318 -16.42 -35.37 -9.75
CA ALA A 318 -17.54 -35.70 -8.88
C ALA A 318 -18.79 -34.87 -9.22
N ALA A 319 -18.65 -33.59 -9.54
CA ALA A 319 -19.75 -32.72 -9.95
C ALA A 319 -20.41 -33.21 -11.25
N ARG A 320 -19.64 -33.63 -12.25
CA ARG A 320 -20.14 -34.24 -13.50
C ARG A 320 -20.93 -35.51 -13.26
N TYR A 321 -20.53 -36.32 -12.29
CA TYR A 321 -21.25 -37.52 -11.91
C TYR A 321 -22.63 -37.20 -11.33
N TYR A 322 -22.72 -36.21 -10.43
CA TYR A 322 -24.01 -35.73 -9.92
C TYR A 322 -24.88 -35.08 -10.99
N GLU A 323 -24.27 -34.32 -11.92
CA GLU A 323 -24.95 -33.73 -13.08
C GLU A 323 -25.58 -34.82 -13.97
N GLY A 324 -24.87 -35.93 -14.19
CA GLY A 324 -25.37 -37.07 -14.96
C GLY A 324 -26.49 -37.87 -14.28
N LYS A 325 -26.53 -37.91 -12.94
CA LYS A 325 -27.60 -38.56 -12.16
C LYS A 325 -28.87 -37.69 -12.06
N GLY A 326 -28.73 -36.37 -12.06
CA GLY A 326 -29.86 -35.42 -12.03
C GLY A 326 -30.62 -35.29 -10.70
N GLU A 327 -30.51 -36.25 -9.78
CA GLU A 327 -31.22 -36.22 -8.49
C GLU A 327 -30.59 -35.27 -7.46
N GLN A 328 -29.27 -35.04 -7.52
CA GLN A 328 -28.50 -34.27 -6.52
C GLN A 328 -27.77 -33.08 -7.14
N MET A 329 -28.48 -32.28 -7.94
CA MET A 329 -27.91 -31.11 -8.61
C MET A 329 -27.35 -30.06 -7.65
N ASP A 330 -27.91 -29.92 -6.45
CA ASP A 330 -27.41 -29.03 -5.39
C ASP A 330 -25.95 -29.34 -5.02
N ARG A 331 -25.60 -30.63 -4.97
CA ARG A 331 -24.24 -31.09 -4.70
C ARG A 331 -23.30 -30.77 -5.88
N ALA A 332 -23.79 -30.89 -7.11
CA ALA A 332 -23.03 -30.54 -8.30
C ALA A 332 -22.67 -29.04 -8.35
N VAL A 333 -23.65 -28.17 -8.10
CA VAL A 333 -23.46 -26.71 -8.06
C VAL A 333 -22.42 -26.33 -7.01
N MET A 334 -22.53 -26.87 -5.80
CA MET A 334 -21.57 -26.60 -4.73
C MET A 334 -20.15 -27.09 -5.06
N LEU A 335 -20.01 -28.26 -5.69
CA LEU A 335 -18.70 -28.77 -6.10
C LEU A 335 -18.07 -27.93 -7.21
N TYR A 336 -18.84 -27.51 -8.21
CA TYR A 336 -18.34 -26.60 -9.26
C TYR A 336 -17.93 -25.24 -8.71
N HIS A 337 -18.71 -24.70 -7.76
CA HIS A 337 -18.37 -23.45 -7.06
C HIS A 337 -17.06 -23.57 -6.29
N LYS A 338 -16.92 -24.60 -5.45
CA LYS A 338 -15.70 -24.83 -4.67
C LYS A 338 -14.48 -25.19 -5.51
N ALA A 339 -14.67 -25.78 -6.68
CA ALA A 339 -13.61 -26.03 -7.65
C ALA A 339 -13.17 -24.77 -8.41
N GLY A 340 -13.83 -23.62 -8.23
CA GLY A 340 -13.53 -22.36 -8.91
C GLY A 340 -14.14 -22.24 -10.31
N HIS A 341 -14.99 -23.18 -10.74
CA HIS A 341 -15.69 -23.14 -12.02
C HIS A 341 -17.03 -22.39 -11.90
N LEU A 342 -16.93 -21.09 -11.63
CA LEU A 342 -18.09 -20.21 -11.39
C LEU A 342 -19.08 -20.17 -12.55
N SER A 343 -18.60 -20.18 -13.80
CA SER A 343 -19.46 -20.14 -15.00
C SER A 343 -20.44 -21.32 -15.05
N LYS A 344 -19.91 -22.54 -14.92
CA LYS A 344 -20.72 -23.77 -14.94
C LYS A 344 -21.57 -23.90 -13.68
N ALA A 345 -21.07 -23.47 -12.53
CA ALA A 345 -21.83 -23.43 -11.28
C ALA A 345 -23.06 -22.51 -11.42
N LEU A 346 -22.88 -21.30 -11.97
CA LEU A 346 -23.97 -20.35 -12.22
C LEU A 346 -24.98 -20.88 -13.24
N GLU A 347 -24.51 -21.44 -14.37
CA GLU A 347 -25.40 -22.02 -15.38
C GLU A 347 -26.30 -23.10 -14.78
N LEU A 348 -25.73 -24.01 -14.00
CA LEU A 348 -26.48 -25.06 -13.32
C LEU A 348 -27.39 -24.51 -12.23
N ALA A 349 -26.95 -23.52 -11.46
CA ALA A 349 -27.74 -22.88 -10.42
C ALA A 349 -28.94 -22.10 -11.01
N PHE A 350 -28.78 -21.45 -12.16
CA PHE A 350 -29.89 -20.84 -12.91
C PHE A 350 -30.85 -21.90 -13.47
N ALA A 351 -30.33 -22.98 -14.06
CA ALA A 351 -31.15 -24.06 -14.62
C ALA A 351 -31.99 -24.78 -13.55
N THR A 352 -31.46 -24.89 -12.34
CA THR A 352 -32.08 -25.60 -11.20
C THR A 352 -32.81 -24.67 -10.24
N GLN A 353 -32.79 -23.35 -10.47
CA GLN A 353 -33.40 -22.32 -9.63
C GLN A 353 -32.95 -22.40 -8.16
N GLN A 354 -31.67 -22.68 -7.91
CA GLN A 354 -31.09 -22.74 -6.57
C GLN A 354 -30.68 -21.34 -6.08
N PHE A 355 -31.65 -20.58 -5.56
CA PHE A 355 -31.46 -19.17 -5.14
C PHE A 355 -30.37 -19.00 -4.06
N ALA A 356 -30.32 -19.89 -3.07
CA ALA A 356 -29.32 -19.83 -2.01
C ALA A 356 -27.89 -20.05 -2.52
N ALA A 357 -27.71 -20.93 -3.50
CA ALA A 357 -26.41 -21.17 -4.13
C ALA A 357 -25.99 -19.99 -5.00
N LEU A 358 -26.93 -19.39 -5.75
CA LEU A 358 -26.66 -18.20 -6.57
C LEU A 358 -26.17 -17.01 -5.73
N GLN A 359 -26.76 -16.79 -4.55
CA GLN A 359 -26.32 -15.72 -3.65
C GLN A 359 -24.87 -15.91 -3.18
N LEU A 360 -24.50 -17.14 -2.80
CA LEU A 360 -23.14 -17.46 -2.37
C LEU A 360 -22.14 -17.34 -3.53
N ILE A 361 -22.49 -17.83 -4.72
CA ILE A 361 -21.62 -17.74 -5.90
C ILE A 361 -21.41 -16.26 -6.29
N ALA A 362 -22.44 -15.43 -6.16
CA ALA A 362 -22.37 -14.02 -6.51
C ALA A 362 -21.46 -13.19 -5.59
N GLU A 363 -21.27 -13.60 -4.33
CA GLU A 363 -20.35 -12.95 -3.40
C GLU A 363 -18.88 -13.14 -3.81
N ASP A 364 -18.58 -14.22 -4.54
CA ASP A 364 -17.23 -14.51 -5.05
C ASP A 364 -16.96 -13.92 -6.44
N LEU A 365 -17.94 -13.25 -7.06
CA LEU A 365 -17.77 -12.61 -8.37
C LEU A 365 -17.09 -11.25 -8.23
N ASP A 366 -15.99 -11.07 -8.95
CA ASP A 366 -15.18 -9.84 -8.96
C ASP A 366 -15.02 -9.25 -10.38
N GLU A 367 -14.28 -8.15 -10.48
CA GLU A 367 -13.96 -7.46 -11.75
C GLU A 367 -13.18 -8.33 -12.77
N LYS A 368 -12.63 -9.49 -12.35
CA LYS A 368 -11.92 -10.43 -13.24
C LYS A 368 -12.87 -11.45 -13.88
N SER A 369 -14.10 -11.52 -13.39
CA SER A 369 -15.13 -12.42 -13.89
C SER A 369 -15.66 -11.95 -15.25
N ASP A 370 -16.20 -12.88 -16.04
CA ASP A 370 -16.73 -12.56 -17.37
C ASP A 370 -17.88 -11.52 -17.28
N PRO A 371 -17.77 -10.36 -17.97
CA PRO A 371 -18.82 -9.34 -17.98
C PRO A 371 -20.21 -9.87 -18.37
N ALA A 372 -20.29 -10.92 -19.19
CA ALA A 372 -21.57 -11.53 -19.56
C ALA A 372 -22.24 -12.26 -18.38
N LEU A 373 -21.45 -12.91 -17.52
CA LEU A 373 -21.95 -13.61 -16.33
C LEU A 373 -22.38 -12.60 -15.25
N LEU A 374 -21.59 -11.54 -15.06
CA LEU A 374 -21.92 -10.45 -14.14
C LEU A 374 -23.26 -9.79 -14.52
N ALA A 375 -23.49 -9.55 -15.82
CA ALA A 375 -24.76 -8.99 -16.31
C ALA A 375 -25.95 -9.93 -16.05
N ARG A 376 -25.79 -11.23 -16.29
CA ARG A 376 -26.87 -12.21 -16.00
C ARG A 376 -27.16 -12.31 -14.50
N CYS A 377 -26.13 -12.24 -13.67
CA CYS A 377 -26.32 -12.22 -12.21
C CYS A 377 -27.00 -10.91 -11.77
N SER A 378 -26.63 -9.76 -12.33
CA SER A 378 -27.30 -8.50 -12.01
C SER A 378 -28.77 -8.51 -12.38
N ASP A 379 -29.14 -9.05 -13.55
CA ASP A 379 -30.55 -9.17 -13.96
C ASP A 379 -31.35 -10.01 -12.95
N PHE A 380 -30.78 -11.12 -12.49
CA PHE A 380 -31.38 -11.96 -11.46
C PHE A 380 -31.56 -11.20 -10.13
N PHE A 381 -30.57 -10.44 -9.66
CA PHE A 381 -30.72 -9.66 -8.44
C PHE A 381 -31.73 -8.51 -8.58
N ILE A 382 -31.89 -7.94 -9.78
CA ILE A 382 -32.93 -6.95 -10.08
C ILE A 382 -34.32 -7.59 -9.97
N GLU A 383 -34.52 -8.78 -10.52
CA GLU A 383 -35.79 -9.53 -10.39
C GLU A 383 -36.15 -9.84 -8.93
N HIS A 384 -35.14 -10.05 -8.07
CA HIS A 384 -35.31 -10.39 -6.65
C HIS A 384 -35.25 -9.17 -5.71
N ALA A 385 -35.34 -7.95 -6.25
CA ALA A 385 -35.31 -6.70 -5.49
C ALA A 385 -34.05 -6.46 -4.63
N GLN A 386 -32.94 -7.14 -4.94
CA GLN A 386 -31.63 -6.90 -4.30
C GLN A 386 -30.81 -5.91 -5.14
N TYR A 387 -31.26 -4.66 -5.18
CA TYR A 387 -30.73 -3.67 -6.12
C TYR A 387 -29.30 -3.23 -5.80
N GLU A 388 -28.87 -3.19 -4.54
CA GLU A 388 -27.50 -2.81 -4.15
C GLU A 388 -26.46 -3.77 -4.73
N LYS A 389 -26.65 -5.09 -4.52
CA LYS A 389 -25.79 -6.13 -5.11
C LYS A 389 -25.83 -6.11 -6.64
N ALA A 390 -27.00 -5.83 -7.23
CA ALA A 390 -27.10 -5.69 -8.69
C ALA A 390 -26.27 -4.50 -9.22
N VAL A 391 -26.28 -3.36 -8.53
CA VAL A 391 -25.44 -2.20 -8.88
C VAL A 391 -23.97 -2.57 -8.78
N GLU A 392 -23.52 -3.22 -7.70
CA GLU A 392 -22.12 -3.65 -7.55
C GLU A 392 -21.65 -4.57 -8.69
N LEU A 393 -22.49 -5.54 -9.08
CA LEU A 393 -22.19 -6.44 -10.20
C LEU A 393 -22.19 -5.73 -11.55
N LEU A 394 -23.09 -4.76 -11.77
CA LEU A 394 -23.10 -3.93 -12.98
C LEU A 394 -21.84 -3.03 -13.07
N LEU A 395 -21.38 -2.50 -11.92
CA LEU A 395 -20.14 -1.75 -11.84
C LEU A 395 -18.93 -2.65 -12.16
N ALA A 396 -18.88 -3.86 -11.61
CA ALA A 396 -17.85 -4.85 -11.94
C ALA A 396 -17.90 -5.24 -13.43
N ALA A 397 -19.09 -5.32 -14.03
CA ALA A 397 -19.29 -5.57 -15.46
C ALA A 397 -18.97 -4.37 -16.36
N LYS A 398 -18.54 -3.23 -15.80
CA LYS A 398 -18.30 -1.94 -16.48
C LYS A 398 -19.54 -1.35 -17.18
N LYS A 399 -20.74 -1.74 -16.76
CA LYS A 399 -22.02 -1.20 -17.26
C LYS A 399 -22.48 -0.02 -16.40
N TYR A 400 -21.70 1.06 -16.42
CA TYR A 400 -21.92 2.21 -15.54
C TYR A 400 -23.24 2.96 -15.79
N GLN A 401 -23.70 3.02 -17.04
CA GLN A 401 -24.97 3.67 -17.40
C GLN A 401 -26.18 2.90 -16.84
N ASP A 402 -26.18 1.58 -16.99
CA ASP A 402 -27.24 0.71 -16.47
C ASP A 402 -27.27 0.75 -14.94
N ALA A 403 -26.09 0.71 -14.29
CA ALA A 403 -25.95 0.85 -12.85
C ALA A 403 -26.54 2.19 -12.34
N LEU A 404 -26.23 3.30 -13.02
CA LEU A 404 -26.75 4.61 -12.66
C LEU A 404 -28.26 4.70 -12.90
N GLN A 405 -28.76 4.17 -14.01
CA GLN A 405 -30.20 4.15 -14.29
C GLN A 405 -30.96 3.33 -13.24
N LEU A 406 -30.39 2.22 -12.77
CA LEU A 406 -30.95 1.44 -11.67
C LEU A 406 -31.01 2.24 -10.37
N CYS A 407 -29.92 2.94 -10.02
CA CYS A 407 -29.91 3.85 -8.87
C CYS A 407 -30.96 4.96 -8.98
N LEU A 408 -31.16 5.53 -10.16
CA LEU A 408 -32.15 6.58 -10.41
C LEU A 408 -33.60 6.05 -10.36
N THR A 409 -33.84 4.86 -10.88
CA THR A 409 -35.19 4.27 -10.94
C THR A 409 -35.65 3.81 -9.55
N GLN A 410 -34.75 3.23 -8.76
CA GLN A 410 -35.05 2.69 -7.43
C GLN A 410 -34.71 3.65 -6.27
N ASN A 411 -34.30 4.90 -6.57
CA ASN A 411 -33.88 5.90 -5.59
C ASN A 411 -32.81 5.41 -4.58
N LEU A 412 -31.83 4.63 -5.04
CA LEU A 412 -30.76 4.12 -4.17
C LEU A 412 -29.77 5.23 -3.81
N THR A 413 -29.38 5.29 -2.53
CA THR A 413 -28.34 6.22 -2.06
C THR A 413 -26.99 5.86 -2.67
N ILE A 414 -26.41 6.78 -3.43
CA ILE A 414 -25.09 6.59 -4.03
C ILE A 414 -24.04 6.81 -2.94
N THR A 415 -23.38 5.72 -2.52
CA THR A 415 -22.25 5.78 -1.59
C THR A 415 -21.01 6.37 -2.26
N GLU A 416 -20.05 6.83 -1.47
CA GLU A 416 -18.81 7.39 -2.00
C GLU A 416 -18.03 6.36 -2.83
N GLU A 417 -17.98 5.11 -2.37
CA GLU A 417 -17.33 4.01 -3.07
C GLU A 417 -18.00 3.70 -4.41
N MET A 418 -19.33 3.65 -4.47
CA MET A 418 -20.07 3.48 -5.72
C MET A 418 -19.79 4.65 -6.68
N ALA A 419 -19.79 5.89 -6.17
CA ALA A 419 -19.51 7.08 -6.96
C ALA A 419 -18.08 7.07 -7.53
N GLU A 420 -17.10 6.56 -6.78
CA GLU A 420 -15.71 6.42 -7.25
C GLU A 420 -15.54 5.27 -8.23
N LYS A 421 -16.16 4.11 -8.00
CA LYS A 421 -16.18 2.99 -8.97
C LYS A 421 -16.86 3.37 -10.30
N MET A 422 -17.90 4.20 -10.26
CA MET A 422 -18.52 4.78 -11.47
C MET A 422 -17.64 5.84 -12.15
N THR A 423 -16.56 6.30 -11.51
CA THR A 423 -15.68 7.33 -12.07
C THR A 423 -14.53 6.69 -12.84
N ILE A 424 -14.70 6.67 -14.15
CA ILE A 424 -13.65 6.25 -15.08
C ILE A 424 -12.46 7.22 -15.01
N SER A 425 -11.23 6.75 -15.20
CA SER A 425 -10.01 7.61 -15.23
C SER A 425 -9.91 8.39 -16.55
N LYS A 426 -9.27 9.57 -16.54
CA LYS A 426 -9.13 10.42 -17.74
C LYS A 426 -8.31 9.77 -18.86
N ASP A 427 -7.47 8.79 -18.52
CA ASP A 427 -6.54 8.13 -19.45
C ASP A 427 -7.09 6.85 -20.08
N SER A 428 -8.31 6.41 -19.70
CA SER A 428 -8.90 5.18 -20.25
C SER A 428 -9.56 5.43 -21.60
N LYS A 429 -9.28 4.57 -22.58
CA LYS A 429 -9.91 4.58 -23.93
C LYS A 429 -11.36 4.07 -23.96
N GLU A 430 -11.97 3.81 -22.80
CA GLU A 430 -13.21 3.04 -22.68
C GLU A 430 -14.48 3.84 -23.00
N LEU A 431 -14.48 5.17 -22.82
CA LEU A 431 -15.62 6.03 -23.16
C LEU A 431 -15.18 7.33 -23.85
N PRO A 432 -15.99 7.86 -24.80
CA PRO A 432 -15.86 9.22 -25.30
C PRO A 432 -15.90 10.25 -24.16
N GLU A 433 -15.11 11.32 -24.27
CA GLU A 433 -15.05 12.36 -23.23
C GLU A 433 -16.40 13.05 -22.97
N ASP A 434 -17.27 13.13 -23.97
CA ASP A 434 -18.61 13.70 -23.85
C ASP A 434 -19.52 12.81 -22.99
N SER A 435 -19.61 11.52 -23.30
CA SER A 435 -20.42 10.55 -22.53
C SER A 435 -19.93 10.39 -21.09
N ARG A 436 -18.61 10.51 -20.87
CA ARG A 436 -18.01 10.54 -19.54
C ARG A 436 -18.45 11.79 -18.76
N ARG A 437 -18.47 12.96 -19.40
CA ARG A 437 -18.92 14.21 -18.77
C ARG A 437 -20.40 14.13 -18.40
N GLU A 438 -21.24 13.63 -19.30
CA GLU A 438 -22.67 13.43 -19.03
C GLU A 438 -22.91 12.48 -17.86
N LEU A 439 -22.21 11.35 -17.82
CA LEU A 439 -22.29 10.40 -16.70
C LEU A 439 -21.91 11.05 -15.36
N LEU A 440 -20.81 11.80 -15.33
CA LEU A 440 -20.37 12.51 -14.12
C LEU A 440 -21.38 13.58 -13.68
N GLU A 441 -22.01 14.29 -14.62
CA GLU A 441 -23.07 15.25 -14.29
C GLU A 441 -24.31 14.57 -13.74
N GLN A 442 -24.72 13.42 -14.28
CA GLN A 442 -25.88 12.68 -13.79
C GLN A 442 -25.64 12.09 -12.39
N ILE A 443 -24.43 11.56 -12.13
CA ILE A 443 -24.04 11.11 -10.78
C ILE A 443 -24.08 12.30 -9.81
N ALA A 444 -23.54 13.46 -10.21
CA ALA A 444 -23.53 14.65 -9.38
C ALA A 444 -24.95 15.19 -9.12
N ASP A 445 -25.82 15.21 -10.13
CA ASP A 445 -27.23 15.60 -10.00
C ASP A 445 -27.98 14.65 -9.04
N CYS A 446 -27.66 13.34 -9.06
CA CYS A 446 -28.21 12.38 -8.10
C CYS A 446 -27.71 12.64 -6.67
N CYS A 447 -26.40 12.80 -6.47
CA CYS A 447 -25.83 13.15 -5.17
C CYS A 447 -26.40 14.47 -4.60
N MET A 448 -26.70 15.44 -5.46
CA MET A 448 -27.36 16.69 -5.07
C MET A 448 -28.77 16.48 -4.52
N ARG A 449 -29.55 15.59 -5.14
CA ARG A 449 -30.91 15.25 -4.65
C ARG A 449 -30.86 14.50 -3.33
N GLN A 450 -29.83 13.69 -3.13
CA GLN A 450 -29.62 12.89 -1.92
C GLN A 450 -28.99 13.67 -0.76
N GLY A 451 -28.67 14.96 -0.95
CA GLY A 451 -28.05 15.80 0.09
C GLY A 451 -26.55 15.57 0.29
N ASN A 452 -25.90 14.71 -0.51
CA ASN A 452 -24.45 14.54 -0.48
C ASN A 452 -23.75 15.61 -1.32
N TYR A 453 -23.72 16.83 -0.77
CA TYR A 453 -23.22 18.02 -1.47
C TYR A 453 -21.72 17.98 -1.76
N HIS A 454 -20.89 17.39 -0.88
CA HIS A 454 -19.44 17.30 -1.09
C HIS A 454 -19.08 16.39 -2.26
N MET A 455 -19.72 15.21 -2.35
CA MET A 455 -19.50 14.31 -3.47
C MET A 455 -20.02 14.91 -4.77
N ALA A 456 -21.19 15.55 -4.74
CA ALA A 456 -21.72 16.28 -5.90
C ALA A 456 -20.73 17.34 -6.41
N THR A 457 -20.15 18.15 -5.52
CA THR A 457 -19.09 19.10 -5.88
C THR A 457 -17.90 18.42 -6.55
N LYS A 458 -17.37 17.33 -5.96
CA LYS A 458 -16.24 16.58 -6.53
C LYS A 458 -16.57 16.10 -7.95
N LYS A 459 -17.75 15.52 -8.17
CA LYS A 459 -18.15 15.03 -9.50
C LYS A 459 -18.40 16.17 -10.51
N TYR A 460 -19.07 17.25 -10.13
CA TYR A 460 -19.25 18.42 -11.02
C TYR A 460 -17.91 19.07 -11.41
N THR A 461 -16.95 19.15 -10.48
CA THR A 461 -15.62 19.68 -10.81
C THR A 461 -14.85 18.77 -11.77
N GLN A 462 -14.97 17.45 -11.63
CA GLN A 462 -14.42 16.47 -12.57
C GLN A 462 -15.08 16.53 -13.96
N ALA A 463 -16.38 16.81 -14.01
CA ALA A 463 -17.13 17.02 -15.25
C ALA A 463 -16.79 18.37 -15.94
N GLY A 464 -16.14 19.30 -15.23
CA GLY A 464 -15.82 20.64 -15.71
C GLY A 464 -16.91 21.69 -15.46
N ASN A 465 -18.03 21.32 -14.83
CA ASN A 465 -19.15 22.21 -14.55
C ASN A 465 -18.98 22.96 -13.22
N LYS A 466 -18.16 24.02 -13.25
CA LYS A 466 -17.81 24.80 -12.05
C LYS A 466 -18.98 25.53 -11.40
N LEU A 467 -20.01 25.90 -12.18
CA LEU A 467 -21.18 26.61 -11.66
C LEU A 467 -22.08 25.71 -10.83
N LYS A 468 -22.40 24.50 -11.32
CA LYS A 468 -23.15 23.51 -10.54
C LYS A 468 -22.34 23.06 -9.31
N ALA A 469 -21.02 22.89 -9.44
CA ALA A 469 -20.14 22.59 -8.32
C ALA A 469 -20.22 23.66 -7.21
N MET A 470 -20.22 24.93 -7.59
CA MET A 470 -20.35 26.04 -6.65
C MET A 470 -21.72 26.03 -5.94
N ARG A 471 -22.81 25.77 -6.68
CA ARG A 471 -24.15 25.64 -6.06
C ARG A 471 -24.22 24.50 -5.05
N ALA A 472 -23.59 23.37 -5.34
CA ALA A 472 -23.47 22.25 -4.42
C ALA A 472 -22.71 22.64 -3.14
N LEU A 473 -21.55 23.29 -3.29
CA LEU A 473 -20.74 23.80 -2.17
C LEU A 473 -21.51 24.78 -1.29
N LEU A 474 -22.26 25.71 -1.90
CA LEU A 474 -23.05 26.68 -1.15
C LEU A 474 -24.13 26.03 -0.30
N LYS A 475 -24.75 24.95 -0.80
CA LYS A 475 -25.71 24.16 -0.02
C LYS A 475 -25.06 23.36 1.10
N SER A 476 -23.79 22.98 0.98
CA SER A 476 -23.07 22.26 2.04
C SER A 476 -22.68 23.15 3.23
N GLY A 477 -22.67 24.47 3.05
CA GLY A 477 -22.33 25.43 4.10
C GLY A 477 -20.84 25.53 4.46
N ASP A 478 -19.96 24.80 3.75
CA ASP A 478 -18.53 24.69 4.10
C ASP A 478 -17.74 25.92 3.61
N THR A 479 -17.56 26.89 4.51
CA THR A 479 -16.99 28.20 4.24
C THR A 479 -15.56 28.13 3.70
N GLU A 480 -14.72 27.27 4.25
CA GLU A 480 -13.32 27.11 3.84
C GLU A 480 -13.22 26.60 2.41
N LYS A 481 -13.97 25.53 2.08
CA LYS A 481 -14.00 24.98 0.73
C LYS A 481 -14.61 25.95 -0.28
N ILE A 482 -15.63 26.72 0.11
CA ILE A 482 -16.23 27.76 -0.73
C ILE A 482 -15.19 28.84 -1.09
N VAL A 483 -14.46 29.36 -0.10
CA VAL A 483 -13.42 30.38 -0.29
C VAL A 483 -12.30 29.84 -1.19
N PHE A 484 -11.83 28.62 -0.93
CA PHE A 484 -10.81 27.96 -1.72
C PHE A 484 -11.26 27.76 -3.17
N PHE A 485 -12.46 27.19 -3.39
CA PHE A 485 -12.99 26.91 -4.71
C PHE A 485 -13.21 28.18 -5.54
N ALA A 486 -13.68 29.25 -4.92
CA ALA A 486 -13.82 30.55 -5.56
C ALA A 486 -12.46 31.12 -5.99
N GLY A 487 -11.44 31.03 -5.13
CA GLY A 487 -10.07 31.47 -5.43
C GLY A 487 -9.44 30.76 -6.62
N VAL A 488 -9.66 29.44 -6.76
CA VAL A 488 -9.11 28.61 -7.84
C VAL A 488 -9.88 28.78 -9.15
N SER A 489 -11.21 28.94 -9.09
CA SER A 489 -12.07 28.87 -10.27
C SER A 489 -11.96 30.07 -11.21
N LYS A 490 -11.56 31.24 -10.71
CA LYS A 490 -11.34 32.48 -11.48
C LYS A 490 -12.51 32.91 -12.40
N GLN A 491 -13.74 32.57 -12.05
CA GLN A 491 -14.94 32.98 -12.79
C GLN A 491 -15.70 34.07 -12.05
N ARG A 492 -16.18 35.08 -12.80
CA ARG A 492 -16.91 36.23 -12.26
C ARG A 492 -18.12 35.82 -11.42
N GLU A 493 -18.94 34.90 -11.95
CA GLU A 493 -20.17 34.45 -11.30
C GLU A 493 -19.89 33.72 -9.98
N ILE A 494 -18.86 32.87 -9.94
CA ILE A 494 -18.46 32.14 -8.74
C ILE A 494 -18.00 33.10 -7.64
N TYR A 495 -17.25 34.14 -7.97
CA TYR A 495 -16.86 35.16 -7.00
C TYR A 495 -18.07 35.89 -6.40
N ILE A 496 -19.05 36.24 -7.23
CA ILE A 496 -20.28 36.91 -6.76
C ILE A 496 -21.09 35.97 -5.86
N MET A 497 -21.24 34.70 -6.25
CA MET A 497 -21.97 33.71 -5.46
C MET A 497 -21.30 33.43 -4.11
N ALA A 498 -19.96 33.33 -4.08
CA ALA A 498 -19.20 33.19 -2.84
C ALA A 498 -19.38 34.41 -1.93
N ALA A 499 -19.26 35.62 -2.49
CA ALA A 499 -19.38 36.85 -1.72
C ALA A 499 -20.78 37.06 -1.13
N ASN A 500 -21.84 36.75 -1.89
CA ASN A 500 -23.22 36.82 -1.41
C ASN A 500 -23.48 35.84 -0.25
N TYR A 501 -22.92 34.62 -0.33
CA TYR A 501 -23.02 33.65 0.77
C TYR A 501 -22.25 34.09 2.01
N LEU A 502 -21.04 34.63 1.84
CA LEU A 502 -20.27 35.14 2.96
C LEU A 502 -20.93 36.36 3.62
N GLN A 503 -21.71 37.15 2.85
CA GLN A 503 -22.47 38.28 3.38
C GLN A 503 -23.60 37.84 4.34
N SER A 504 -24.16 36.64 4.18
CA SER A 504 -25.16 36.11 5.12
C SER A 504 -24.56 35.56 6.41
N LEU A 505 -23.23 35.49 6.53
CA LEU A 505 -22.54 35.03 7.75
C LEU A 505 -22.17 36.21 8.67
N ASP A 506 -21.80 35.91 9.91
CA ASP A 506 -21.31 36.87 10.91
C ASP A 506 -19.89 37.40 10.57
N TRP A 507 -19.79 38.23 9.54
CA TRP A 507 -18.52 38.81 9.03
C TRP A 507 -17.78 39.72 10.03
N ARG A 508 -18.37 40.03 11.20
CA ARG A 508 -17.75 40.87 12.24
C ARG A 508 -17.01 40.07 13.31
N LYS A 509 -17.40 38.80 13.55
CA LYS A 509 -16.66 37.87 14.43
C LYS A 509 -15.34 37.45 13.79
N ASP A 510 -15.34 37.31 12.47
CA ASP A 510 -14.17 36.92 11.69
C ASP A 510 -13.81 37.99 10.65
N PRO A 511 -12.75 38.79 10.89
CA PRO A 511 -12.23 39.77 9.94
C PRO A 511 -11.78 39.17 8.60
N GLU A 512 -11.51 37.86 8.53
CA GLU A 512 -11.14 37.19 7.28
C GLU A 512 -12.33 37.06 6.32
N ILE A 513 -13.54 36.82 6.83
CA ILE A 513 -14.77 36.78 6.03
C ILE A 513 -14.98 38.14 5.34
N MET A 514 -14.83 39.24 6.08
CA MET A 514 -14.93 40.60 5.51
C MET A 514 -13.88 40.83 4.40
N LYS A 515 -12.61 40.44 4.63
CA LYS A 515 -11.56 40.54 3.61
C LYS A 515 -11.88 39.71 2.37
N ASN A 516 -12.44 38.51 2.56
CA ASN A 516 -12.81 37.61 1.46
C ASN A 516 -13.98 38.17 0.64
N ILE A 517 -15.01 38.74 1.29
CA ILE A 517 -16.11 39.44 0.61
C ILE A 517 -15.57 40.57 -0.28
N ILE A 518 -14.73 41.45 0.28
CA ILE A 518 -14.13 42.57 -0.46
C ILE A 518 -13.29 42.05 -1.63
N SER A 519 -12.45 41.04 -1.38
CA SER A 519 -11.60 40.40 -2.39
C SER A 519 -12.41 39.80 -3.53
N PHE A 520 -13.49 39.08 -3.22
CA PHE A 520 -14.33 38.41 -4.22
C PHE A 520 -15.18 39.39 -5.03
N TYR A 521 -15.84 40.37 -4.42
CA TYR A 521 -16.57 41.38 -5.21
C TYR A 521 -15.65 42.22 -6.09
N THR A 522 -14.44 42.55 -5.60
CA THR A 522 -13.43 43.26 -6.39
C THR A 522 -12.95 42.43 -7.57
N LYS A 523 -12.60 41.14 -7.35
CA LYS A 523 -12.20 40.20 -8.41
C LYS A 523 -13.34 39.91 -9.40
N GLY A 524 -14.58 39.85 -8.92
CA GLY A 524 -15.79 39.70 -9.73
C GLY A 524 -16.23 40.97 -10.46
N ARG A 525 -15.52 42.11 -10.28
CA ARG A 525 -15.88 43.43 -10.82
C ARG A 525 -17.32 43.84 -10.51
N ALA A 526 -17.84 43.42 -9.36
CA ALA A 526 -19.19 43.72 -8.89
C ALA A 526 -19.14 44.85 -7.85
N LEU A 527 -18.71 46.04 -8.29
CA LEU A 527 -18.51 47.20 -7.42
C LEU A 527 -19.81 47.74 -6.82
N ASP A 528 -20.95 47.52 -7.50
CA ASP A 528 -22.27 47.92 -7.00
C ASP A 528 -22.67 47.14 -5.75
N LEU A 529 -22.46 45.82 -5.77
CA LEU A 529 -22.73 44.94 -4.62
C LEU A 529 -21.75 45.22 -3.48
N LEU A 530 -20.50 45.53 -3.80
CA LEU A 530 -19.50 45.95 -2.81
C LEU A 530 -19.87 47.28 -2.14
N ALA A 531 -20.39 48.25 -2.91
CA ALA A 531 -20.87 49.51 -2.35
C ALA A 531 -22.07 49.29 -1.43
N GLY A 532 -23.00 48.41 -1.82
CA GLY A 532 -24.11 47.99 -0.96
C GLY A 532 -23.65 47.30 0.33
N PHE A 533 -22.60 46.47 0.26
CA PHE A 533 -21.99 45.85 1.44
C PHE A 533 -21.40 46.91 2.38
N TYR A 534 -20.67 47.91 1.86
CA TYR A 534 -20.14 48.99 2.70
C TYR A 534 -21.23 49.89 3.32
N ASP A 535 -22.35 50.15 2.61
CA ASP A 535 -23.50 50.86 3.17
C ASP A 535 -24.16 50.05 4.30
N ALA A 536 -24.31 48.73 4.13
CA ALA A 536 -24.78 47.83 5.18
C ALA A 536 -23.82 47.81 6.39
N CYS A 537 -22.51 47.77 6.16
CA CYS A 537 -21.52 47.89 7.23
C CYS A 537 -21.66 49.22 7.99
N ALA A 538 -21.84 50.34 7.28
CA ALA A 538 -22.05 51.64 7.91
C ALA A 538 -23.33 51.67 8.75
N GLN A 539 -24.41 51.08 8.25
CA GLN A 539 -25.67 50.99 8.97
C GLN A 539 -25.53 50.18 10.26
N VAL A 540 -24.83 49.05 10.25
CA VAL A 540 -24.57 48.24 11.46
C VAL A 540 -23.70 48.99 12.48
N GLU A 541 -22.70 49.76 12.03
CA GLU A 541 -21.88 50.59 12.93
C GLU A 541 -22.69 51.69 13.65
N VAL A 542 -23.70 52.25 12.97
CA VAL A 542 -24.67 53.21 13.54
C VAL A 542 -25.65 52.46 14.44
N ASP A 543 -26.41 51.54 13.84
CA ASP A 543 -27.03 50.29 14.33
C ASP A 543 -26.81 49.81 15.77
N GLU A 544 -25.62 49.34 16.01
CA GLU A 544 -25.35 48.49 17.17
C GLU A 544 -24.30 49.13 18.08
N TYR A 545 -23.48 50.03 17.55
CA TYR A 545 -22.28 50.52 18.24
C TYR A 545 -22.21 52.04 18.35
N GLN A 546 -23.16 52.77 17.76
CA GLN A 546 -23.17 54.24 17.77
C GLN A 546 -21.83 54.86 17.33
N ASN A 547 -21.07 54.16 16.47
CA ASN A 547 -19.73 54.54 16.05
C ASN A 547 -19.76 55.24 14.69
N TYR A 548 -20.12 56.52 14.75
CA TYR A 548 -20.27 57.38 13.58
C TYR A 548 -18.98 57.60 12.79
N GLU A 549 -17.81 57.53 13.44
CA GLU A 549 -16.52 57.71 12.76
C GLU A 549 -16.19 56.52 11.83
N LYS A 550 -16.42 55.29 12.29
CA LYS A 550 -16.27 54.09 11.46
C LYS A 550 -17.33 54.01 10.36
N ALA A 551 -18.57 54.39 10.68
CA ALA A 551 -19.65 54.48 9.70
C ALA A 551 -19.29 55.46 8.56
N LEU A 552 -18.72 56.63 8.90
CA LEU A 552 -18.25 57.59 7.89
C LEU A 552 -17.13 57.02 7.01
N GLY A 553 -16.20 56.25 7.60
CA GLY A 553 -15.16 55.54 6.86
C GLY A 553 -15.74 54.55 5.86
N ALA A 554 -16.69 53.72 6.29
CA ALA A 554 -17.38 52.75 5.44
C ALA A 554 -18.19 53.43 4.31
N LEU A 555 -18.94 54.49 4.61
CA LEU A 555 -19.68 55.27 3.60
C LEU A 555 -18.75 55.91 2.56
N THR A 556 -17.56 56.35 2.99
CA THR A 556 -16.55 56.91 2.07
C THR A 556 -16.05 55.85 1.09
N GLU A 557 -15.81 54.62 1.56
CA GLU A 557 -15.43 53.49 0.70
C GLU A 557 -16.60 53.03 -0.19
N ALA A 558 -17.84 53.04 0.31
CA ALA A 558 -19.05 52.80 -0.50
C ALA A 558 -19.14 53.78 -1.68
N TYR A 559 -18.96 55.07 -1.41
CA TYR A 559 -18.97 56.13 -2.43
C TYR A 559 -17.85 55.97 -3.46
N LYS A 560 -16.63 55.63 -3.03
CA LYS A 560 -15.51 55.34 -3.93
C LYS A 560 -15.76 54.11 -4.82
N CYS A 561 -16.41 53.07 -4.29
CA CYS A 561 -16.73 51.87 -5.05
C CYS A 561 -17.81 52.15 -6.08
N LEU A 562 -18.89 52.83 -5.67
CA LEU A 562 -20.01 53.16 -6.53
C LEU A 562 -19.64 54.16 -7.62
N SER A 563 -18.79 55.16 -7.34
CA SER A 563 -18.33 56.12 -8.37
C SER A 563 -17.46 55.48 -9.46
N LYS A 564 -16.79 54.36 -9.14
CA LYS A 564 -15.98 53.59 -10.10
C LYS A 564 -16.77 52.47 -10.79
N ALA A 565 -17.99 52.19 -10.36
CA ALA A 565 -18.80 51.13 -10.92
C ALA A 565 -19.28 51.50 -12.33
N LYS A 566 -19.31 50.50 -13.23
CA LYS A 566 -19.92 50.62 -14.56
C LYS A 566 -21.34 50.06 -14.47
N THR A 567 -22.29 50.87 -14.02
CA THR A 567 -23.72 50.51 -14.00
C THR A 567 -24.33 50.62 -15.40
N ARG A 568 -25.44 49.90 -15.62
CA ARG A 568 -26.23 49.97 -16.86
C ARG A 568 -27.07 51.26 -16.95
N SER A 569 -27.32 51.91 -15.82
CA SER A 569 -28.19 53.08 -15.64
C SER A 569 -27.43 54.22 -14.95
N PRO A 570 -26.93 55.22 -15.70
CA PRO A 570 -26.22 56.37 -15.12
C PRO A 570 -27.06 57.16 -14.11
N VAL A 571 -28.37 57.28 -14.37
CA VAL A 571 -29.32 58.03 -13.53
C VAL A 571 -29.53 57.38 -12.14
N GLU A 572 -29.58 56.05 -12.09
CA GLU A 572 -29.68 55.32 -10.81
C GLU A 572 -28.37 55.37 -10.02
N GLN A 573 -27.24 55.45 -10.72
CA GLN A 573 -25.94 55.63 -10.08
C GLN A 573 -25.80 57.03 -9.48
N GLU A 574 -26.19 58.08 -10.21
CA GLU A 574 -26.15 59.46 -9.73
C GLU A 574 -27.07 59.68 -8.52
N SER A 575 -28.29 59.14 -8.56
CA SER A 575 -29.21 59.22 -7.42
C SER A 575 -28.69 58.49 -6.18
N LYS A 576 -28.12 57.28 -6.33
CA LYS A 576 -27.48 56.55 -5.21
C LYS A 576 -26.23 57.25 -4.69
N LEU A 577 -25.43 57.86 -5.55
CA LEU A 577 -24.27 58.67 -5.16
C LEU A 577 -24.71 59.93 -4.39
N ALA A 578 -25.78 60.60 -4.83
CA ALA A 578 -26.35 61.74 -4.13
C ALA A 578 -26.87 61.34 -2.74
N LEU A 579 -27.53 60.19 -2.63
CA LEU A 579 -27.99 59.64 -1.35
C LEU A 579 -26.81 59.35 -0.41
N LEU A 580 -25.78 58.63 -0.87
CA LEU A 580 -24.58 58.37 -0.07
C LEU A 580 -23.87 59.67 0.34
N HIS A 581 -23.79 60.65 -0.54
CA HIS A 581 -23.20 61.96 -0.24
C HIS A 581 -24.00 62.71 0.83
N SER A 582 -25.33 62.69 0.75
CA SER A 582 -26.23 63.24 1.77
C SER A 582 -26.03 62.55 3.12
N LYS A 583 -26.03 61.20 3.16
CA LYS A 583 -25.74 60.43 4.37
C LYS A 583 -24.40 60.80 5.00
N MET A 584 -23.34 60.87 4.19
CA MET A 584 -22.01 61.28 4.66
C MET A 584 -22.00 62.70 5.23
N ALA A 585 -22.73 63.64 4.62
CA ALA A 585 -22.82 65.01 5.11
C ALA A 585 -23.52 65.08 6.49
N MET A 586 -24.62 64.35 6.67
CA MET A 586 -25.33 64.26 7.96
C MET A 586 -24.45 63.66 9.06
N VAL A 587 -23.80 62.53 8.78
CA VAL A 587 -22.87 61.88 9.74
C VAL A 587 -21.70 62.81 10.09
N LYS A 588 -21.12 63.52 9.12
CA LYS A 588 -20.05 64.49 9.36
C LYS A 588 -20.50 65.64 10.27
N ARG A 589 -21.69 66.20 10.02
CA ARG A 589 -22.27 67.27 10.85
C ARG A 589 -22.50 66.78 12.28
N PHE A 590 -23.01 65.56 12.46
CA PHE A 590 -23.21 65.00 13.80
C PHE A 590 -21.90 64.75 14.55
N ILE A 591 -20.87 64.21 13.89
CA ILE A 591 -19.53 64.05 14.48
C ILE A 591 -18.94 65.41 14.85
N GLN A 592 -19.08 66.41 13.97
CA GLN A 592 -18.60 67.77 14.21
C GLN A 592 -19.31 68.41 15.41
N ALA A 593 -20.63 68.24 15.54
CA ALA A 593 -21.39 68.71 16.69
C ALA A 593 -20.92 68.04 18.01
N ARG A 594 -20.66 66.72 18.00
CA ARG A 594 -20.11 66.01 19.17
C ARG A 594 -18.72 66.51 19.57
N ARG A 595 -17.85 66.85 18.60
CA ARG A 595 -16.51 67.39 18.87
C ARG A 595 -16.56 68.84 19.36
N LEU A 596 -17.39 69.68 18.73
CA LEU A 596 -17.59 71.08 19.09
C LEU A 596 -18.17 71.26 20.49
N TYR A 597 -18.88 70.27 21.03
CA TYR A 597 -19.46 70.35 22.37
C TYR A 597 -18.45 70.67 23.48
N ALA A 598 -17.20 70.22 23.33
CA ALA A 598 -16.12 70.53 24.29
C ALA A 598 -15.68 72.00 24.24
N GLU A 599 -15.92 72.70 23.13
CA GLU A 599 -15.48 74.08 22.88
C GLU A 599 -16.64 75.07 23.03
N ASP A 600 -17.79 74.79 22.39
CA ASP A 600 -19.01 75.60 22.45
C ASP A 600 -20.27 74.70 22.54
N PRO A 601 -20.79 74.47 23.76
CA PRO A 601 -21.98 73.66 23.97
C PRO A 601 -23.24 74.20 23.30
N LYS A 602 -23.37 75.53 23.14
CA LYS A 602 -24.60 76.16 22.59
C LYS A 602 -24.66 76.01 21.09
N GLU A 603 -23.54 76.23 20.41
CA GLU A 603 -23.48 76.04 18.96
C GLU A 603 -23.57 74.54 18.60
N ALA A 604 -22.99 73.65 19.41
CA ALA A 604 -23.16 72.20 19.23
C ALA A 604 -24.64 71.75 19.33
N ALA A 605 -25.39 72.27 20.30
CA ALA A 605 -26.82 72.01 20.43
C ALA A 605 -27.61 72.55 19.23
N ARG A 606 -27.33 73.77 18.77
CA ARG A 606 -27.93 74.37 17.58
C ARG A 606 -27.70 73.54 16.32
N GLN A 607 -26.50 72.99 16.13
CA GLN A 607 -26.19 72.10 14.99
C GLN A 607 -26.99 70.79 15.06
N CYS A 608 -27.21 70.24 16.25
CA CYS A 608 -28.07 69.07 16.45
C CYS A 608 -29.56 69.40 16.21
N GLU A 609 -30.04 70.58 16.60
CA GLU A 609 -31.41 71.05 16.28
C GLU A 609 -31.61 71.24 14.78
N LEU A 610 -30.62 71.79 14.07
CA LEU A 610 -30.65 71.91 12.61
C LEU A 610 -30.67 70.54 11.93
N LEU A 611 -29.93 69.56 12.47
CA LEU A 611 -29.95 68.17 11.98
C LEU A 611 -31.32 67.52 12.13
N LEU A 612 -32.08 67.82 13.19
CA LEU A 612 -33.45 67.30 13.38
C LEU A 612 -34.44 67.83 12.34
N GLY A 613 -34.13 68.94 11.66
CA GLY A 613 -34.94 69.53 10.61
C GLY A 613 -34.64 69.02 9.19
N GLU A 614 -33.58 68.21 9.02
CA GLU A 614 -33.20 67.67 7.71
C GLU A 614 -34.10 66.46 7.33
N PRO A 615 -34.57 66.39 6.08
CA PRO A 615 -35.30 65.22 5.58
C PRO A 615 -34.37 64.00 5.54
N GLU A 616 -34.91 62.81 5.81
CA GLU A 616 -34.20 61.50 5.76
C GLU A 616 -33.08 61.30 6.80
N LEU A 617 -33.07 62.05 7.91
CA LEU A 617 -32.07 61.92 8.98
C LEU A 617 -31.86 60.46 9.46
N GLU A 618 -32.95 59.71 9.66
CA GLU A 618 -32.93 58.30 10.12
C GLU A 618 -32.13 57.36 9.21
N SER A 619 -31.92 57.72 7.95
CA SER A 619 -31.16 56.92 6.99
C SER A 619 -29.64 56.97 7.19
N ALA A 620 -29.16 57.89 8.04
CA ALA A 620 -27.73 58.16 8.23
C ALA A 620 -27.33 58.30 9.71
N VAL A 621 -28.20 58.91 10.52
CA VAL A 621 -27.98 59.15 11.95
C VAL A 621 -29.24 58.78 12.71
N ARG A 622 -29.08 58.13 13.85
CA ARG A 622 -30.23 57.76 14.67
C ARG A 622 -30.87 58.99 15.27
N LEU A 623 -32.16 59.15 15.01
CA LEU A 623 -32.97 60.21 15.61
C LEU A 623 -32.87 60.20 17.14
N GLY A 624 -32.82 59.00 17.74
CA GLY A 624 -32.65 58.81 19.18
C GLY A 624 -31.31 59.33 19.72
N ASP A 625 -30.21 59.16 18.99
CA ASP A 625 -28.89 59.63 19.44
C ASP A 625 -28.78 61.16 19.40
N VAL A 626 -29.41 61.81 18.40
CA VAL A 626 -29.44 63.28 18.30
C VAL A 626 -30.32 63.89 19.39
N LEU A 627 -31.49 63.32 19.63
CA LEU A 627 -32.39 63.75 20.71
C LEU A 627 -31.77 63.46 22.08
N GLY A 628 -31.08 62.34 22.24
CA GLY A 628 -30.38 62.00 23.49
C GLY A 628 -29.29 63.01 23.82
N PHE A 629 -28.51 63.41 22.82
CA PHE A 629 -27.52 64.47 22.96
C PHE A 629 -28.13 65.82 23.39
N LEU A 630 -29.29 66.20 22.85
CA LEU A 630 -29.99 67.43 23.25
C LEU A 630 -30.55 67.35 24.68
N VAL A 631 -31.08 66.19 25.08
CA VAL A 631 -31.54 65.96 26.45
C VAL A 631 -30.38 66.10 27.44
N GLU A 632 -29.21 65.54 27.14
CA GLU A 632 -28.01 65.69 27.95
C GLU A 632 -27.53 67.15 28.02
N HIS A 633 -27.54 67.88 26.90
CA HIS A 633 -27.20 69.30 26.87
C HIS A 633 -28.10 70.15 27.78
N HIS A 634 -29.43 70.07 27.61
CA HIS A 634 -30.36 70.87 28.42
C HIS A 634 -30.38 70.44 29.89
N LEU A 635 -30.08 69.18 30.19
CA LEU A 635 -29.89 68.72 31.57
C LEU A 635 -28.66 69.40 32.20
N MET A 636 -27.52 69.47 31.49
CA MET A 636 -26.31 70.16 31.96
C MET A 636 -26.52 71.67 32.11
N ALA A 637 -27.35 72.27 31.25
CA ALA A 637 -27.75 73.68 31.34
C ALA A 637 -28.80 73.97 32.44
N GLN A 638 -29.26 72.96 33.19
CA GLN A 638 -30.34 73.03 34.20
C GLN A 638 -31.72 73.47 33.64
N GLU A 639 -31.92 73.36 32.33
CA GLU A 639 -33.17 73.70 31.64
C GLU A 639 -34.10 72.47 31.57
N PHE A 640 -34.56 72.01 32.74
CA PHE A 640 -35.29 70.74 32.86
C PHE A 640 -36.58 70.68 32.02
N GLN A 641 -37.25 71.82 31.81
CA GLN A 641 -38.47 71.89 30.99
C GLN A 641 -38.21 71.59 29.51
N MET A 642 -37.07 72.04 28.97
CA MET A 642 -36.68 71.77 27.58
C MET A 642 -36.15 70.36 27.42
N ALA A 643 -35.34 69.87 28.37
CA ALA A 643 -34.89 68.48 28.40
C ALA A 643 -36.08 67.49 28.41
N TYR A 644 -37.13 67.81 29.18
CA TYR A 644 -38.35 66.99 29.22
C TYR A 644 -39.16 67.04 27.93
N ARG A 645 -39.21 68.20 27.25
CA ARG A 645 -39.85 68.30 25.92
C ARG A 645 -39.16 67.40 24.90
N TYR A 646 -37.83 67.40 24.84
CA TYR A 646 -37.09 66.52 23.92
C TYR A 646 -37.24 65.02 24.29
N LEU A 647 -37.35 64.68 25.58
CA LEU A 647 -37.69 63.32 26.00
C LEU A 647 -39.10 62.90 25.55
N GLU A 648 -40.09 63.79 25.63
CA GLU A 648 -41.43 63.51 25.11
C GLU A 648 -41.46 63.45 23.58
N GLU A 649 -40.70 64.29 22.89
CA GLU A 649 -40.53 64.18 21.44
C GLU A 649 -39.90 62.85 21.04
N MET A 650 -38.90 62.37 21.78
CA MET A 650 -38.29 61.06 21.57
C MET A 650 -39.32 59.94 21.76
N ARG A 651 -40.17 60.00 22.80
CA ARG A 651 -41.26 59.02 23.03
C ARG A 651 -42.32 59.04 21.93
N LYS A 652 -42.62 60.21 21.36
CA LYS A 652 -43.62 60.36 20.29
C LYS A 652 -43.09 59.91 18.93
N LYS A 653 -41.85 60.27 18.60
CA LYS A 653 -41.23 59.99 17.30
C LYS A 653 -40.66 58.58 17.20
N ILE A 654 -40.32 57.94 18.33
CA ILE A 654 -39.79 56.58 18.38
C ILE A 654 -40.70 55.71 19.27
N PRO A 655 -41.87 55.26 18.77
CA PRO A 655 -42.72 54.33 19.50
C PRO A 655 -42.00 52.98 19.63
N CYS A 656 -41.98 52.39 20.82
CA CYS A 656 -41.54 51.01 21.10
C CYS A 656 -40.04 50.73 21.31
N VAL A 657 -39.19 51.73 21.59
CA VAL A 657 -37.78 51.49 21.94
C VAL A 657 -37.52 51.81 23.41
N ASN A 658 -36.73 50.96 24.09
CA ASN A 658 -36.30 51.21 25.46
C ASN A 658 -35.45 52.49 25.48
N LEU A 659 -35.94 53.53 26.15
CA LEU A 659 -35.30 54.86 26.24
C LEU A 659 -33.86 54.78 26.75
N ASN A 660 -33.55 53.72 27.53
CA ASN A 660 -32.22 53.46 28.06
C ASN A 660 -31.16 53.14 26.98
N TYR A 661 -31.57 52.87 25.74
CA TYR A 661 -30.65 52.64 24.61
C TYR A 661 -30.03 53.94 24.06
N TYR A 662 -30.71 55.08 24.27
CA TYR A 662 -30.30 56.39 23.75
C TYR A 662 -29.89 57.38 24.84
N VAL A 663 -30.46 57.23 26.04
CA VAL A 663 -30.29 58.16 27.15
C VAL A 663 -30.12 57.35 28.43
N THR A 664 -29.08 57.63 29.22
CA THR A 664 -28.84 56.84 30.44
C THR A 664 -30.02 56.93 31.43
N GLN A 665 -30.26 55.87 32.19
CA GLN A 665 -31.34 55.87 33.19
C GLN A 665 -31.17 57.02 34.22
N GLN A 666 -29.92 57.38 34.52
CA GLN A 666 -29.60 58.50 35.42
C GLN A 666 -30.04 59.86 34.86
N THR A 667 -29.90 60.09 33.56
CA THR A 667 -30.29 61.36 32.93
C THR A 667 -31.82 61.47 32.84
N VAL A 668 -32.53 60.37 32.58
CA VAL A 668 -34.01 60.34 32.64
C VAL A 668 -34.51 60.64 34.06
N GLU A 669 -33.94 59.98 35.08
CA GLU A 669 -34.28 60.22 36.48
C GLU A 669 -33.97 61.66 36.93
N ALA A 670 -32.87 62.24 36.45
CA ALA A 670 -32.47 63.62 36.76
C ALA A 670 -33.44 64.66 36.17
N VAL A 671 -33.91 64.46 34.93
CA VAL A 671 -34.92 65.35 34.32
C VAL A 671 -36.26 65.28 35.07
N HIS A 672 -36.72 64.06 35.42
CA HIS A 672 -37.96 63.89 36.19
C HIS A 672 -37.88 64.49 37.61
N ARG A 673 -36.73 64.35 38.28
CA ARG A 673 -36.47 64.95 39.59
C ARG A 673 -36.46 66.49 39.54
N GLY A 674 -35.86 67.07 38.49
CA GLY A 674 -35.80 68.52 38.29
C GLY A 674 -37.17 69.20 38.09
N LEU A 675 -38.17 68.45 37.60
CA LEU A 675 -39.53 68.94 37.36
C LEU A 675 -40.56 68.52 38.41
N GLY A 676 -40.17 67.73 39.42
CA GLY A 676 -41.09 67.22 40.44
C GLY A 676 -42.14 66.25 39.92
N ILE A 677 -41.89 65.60 38.77
CA ILE A 677 -42.80 64.64 38.15
C ILE A 677 -42.56 63.25 38.77
N PRO A 678 -43.59 62.54 39.29
CA PRO A 678 -43.41 61.20 39.84
C PRO A 678 -42.94 60.21 38.76
N LEU A 679 -41.83 59.51 39.01
CA LEU A 679 -41.40 58.38 38.19
C LEU A 679 -42.43 57.24 38.34
N SER A 680 -43.27 57.02 37.33
CA SER A 680 -44.17 55.87 37.29
C SER A 680 -43.34 54.58 37.21
N ARG A 681 -43.23 53.86 38.32
CA ARG A 681 -42.76 52.46 38.37
C ARG A 681 -43.85 51.57 37.77
N ASN A 682 -43.88 51.45 36.46
CA ASN A 682 -44.50 50.33 35.74
C ASN A 682 -44.02 50.36 34.28
N PRO A 683 -42.97 49.61 33.91
CA PRO A 683 -42.83 49.22 32.52
C PRO A 683 -43.98 48.23 32.25
N ALA A 684 -44.90 48.61 31.36
CA ALA A 684 -45.77 47.62 30.72
C ALA A 684 -44.90 46.49 30.14
N PRO A 685 -45.38 45.23 30.10
CA PRO A 685 -44.55 44.10 29.71
C PRO A 685 -43.93 44.36 28.33
N GLU A 686 -42.61 44.53 28.33
CA GLU A 686 -41.79 44.72 27.15
C GLU A 686 -41.95 43.48 26.27
N ARG A 687 -42.51 43.66 25.06
CA ARG A 687 -42.29 42.69 23.99
C ARG A 687 -40.83 42.83 23.58
N VAL A 688 -39.96 42.09 24.28
CA VAL A 688 -38.59 41.82 23.84
C VAL A 688 -38.71 41.05 22.52
N ARG A 689 -38.71 41.77 21.39
CA ARG A 689 -38.26 41.17 20.14
C ARG A 689 -36.74 41.12 20.24
N HIS A 690 -36.24 39.95 20.61
CA HIS A 690 -34.91 39.54 20.20
C HIS A 690 -34.82 39.76 18.69
N ASN A 691 -34.00 40.72 18.26
CA ASN A 691 -33.40 40.67 16.93
C ASN A 691 -32.27 39.64 16.99
N SER A 692 -32.64 38.37 17.19
CA SER A 692 -31.86 37.24 16.69
C SER A 692 -32.54 36.85 15.39
N MET A 693 -31.76 36.83 14.30
CA MET A 693 -32.14 36.12 13.09
C MET A 693 -32.44 34.68 13.51
N GLU A 694 -33.72 34.34 13.69
CA GLU A 694 -34.13 32.95 13.69
C GLU A 694 -34.30 32.53 12.24
N ASP A 695 -33.53 31.48 11.93
CA ASP A 695 -33.64 30.61 10.79
C ASP A 695 -35.10 30.37 10.42
N LYS A 696 -35.44 30.71 9.16
CA LYS A 696 -36.59 30.12 8.51
C LYS A 696 -36.22 28.70 8.10
N GLU A 697 -36.41 27.76 9.01
CA GLU A 697 -36.71 26.39 8.63
C GLU A 697 -38.04 26.41 7.87
N VAL A 698 -37.98 25.96 6.62
CA VAL A 698 -39.13 25.74 5.75
C VAL A 698 -39.60 24.32 6.04
N GLU A 699 -40.60 24.17 6.90
CA GLU A 699 -41.46 22.99 6.85
C GLU A 699 -42.45 23.17 5.69
N GLU A 700 -42.25 22.41 4.62
CA GLU A 700 -43.26 22.16 3.59
C GLU A 700 -44.34 21.22 4.17
N GLU A 701 -45.46 21.79 4.64
CA GLU A 701 -46.72 21.05 4.69
C GLU A 701 -47.31 21.02 3.27
N VAL A 702 -47.26 19.85 2.65
CA VAL A 702 -47.97 19.54 1.42
C VAL A 702 -49.46 19.46 1.74
N ALA A 703 -50.24 20.32 1.09
CA ALA A 703 -51.69 20.31 1.13
C ALA A 703 -52.23 19.04 0.47
N ASP A 704 -53.02 18.28 1.23
CA ASP A 704 -53.88 17.21 0.74
C ASP A 704 -55.27 17.81 0.48
N GLU A 705 -55.70 17.85 -0.79
CA GLU A 705 -57.08 18.18 -1.17
C GLU A 705 -57.80 16.95 -1.71
N ALA A 706 -58.90 16.63 -1.02
CA ALA A 706 -60.15 16.03 -1.51
C ALA A 706 -60.27 14.49 -1.68
N GLU A 707 -61.06 13.90 -0.75
CA GLU A 707 -61.89 12.68 -0.84
C GLU A 707 -62.91 12.74 -2.02
N PRO A 708 -63.85 11.78 -2.23
CA PRO A 708 -63.98 10.35 -1.90
C PRO A 708 -64.29 9.46 -3.13
N SER A 709 -64.01 8.15 -3.05
CA SER A 709 -64.75 6.97 -3.62
C SER A 709 -63.81 5.80 -3.87
#